data_AF-A0A5D4XFX6-F1
#
_entry.id   AF-A0A5D4XFX6-F1
#
_cell.length_a   1.000
_cell.length_b   1.000
_cell.length_c   1.000
_cell.angle_alpha   90.00
_cell.angle_beta   90.00
_cell.angle_gamma   90.00
#
_symmetry.space_group_name_H-M   'P 1'
#
loop_
_entity.id
_entity.type
_entity.pdbx_description
1 polymer ?
#
loop_
_entity_poly.entity_id
_entity_poly.type
_entity_poly.pdbx_seq_one_letter_code
_entity_poly.pdbx_strand_id
1 'polypeptide(L)'
;MEFLLFAAGVVAGALAMSVWSRRARRMAAPTRAAEAAPGGAVAADPAPTDVAAEDRLQALKQAIEANDDAIQRPADLLQQPGFEEGVALLAGPAFGASRVLECLTSQGYVLPSLAGAALRRREDIDPHAVAATIPQLGAYALHFVLDYLQTLPDAGTLPEVAMAAREWWWDYGGIREDIRRYLRRVSALPAGDATPTAPADAEESRLEEISTTLGRFREPVLQPSIDAVAAALAGLRERRVLGGIGRLDARAAPAPRFWHDALRDAIDELHERLTGPSPRPQLLVGEPGIGKSVLLDLLCTRLHDEGWLVFEASAADVLAGQKYIGELEGRLREMLAVLQRQRALWRVPDFFDLLHKGSHSNDPRGILDLVLPAVERGELLLIGELTPQQQARLLLSRPAVARLFDVQPMAPASEAALADIAGQWAQAARASCGQDAIEAGTLAEALRVAAQYFPDQHEPGRSLRLLDDALALARQQQPPALPIDGNTLLLAVGQRSGLPMEVIDQRQRLSLDGLRDVFRRRVVGQDEAVECLVDRIAMLKAGLTDSRRPIGVFLFAGPTGTGKTELAKTLGELLFGSDERLLRLDMSEFQSPDSAHRLIAGGRGDDGARSLVSRIREQPFSVVLLDEFEKAHPNVWDLFLQVFDDGRLSDQHGNTADFRHSIIILTSNVGSTIARGAGPGFTASAGGYSRGTVEKALYETFRREFLNRLDRVVLFRPLDRAAMRGILHKELARALERRGLRSRDWAVEWEPSAVEFLLDRGFTPDLGARPLRRAIEDHLLAPLARSIVEHRAPEGGQFLFVRGAGDRLDVEFIDPDAPAAGVATAAAASDLRALVDAAQDAALPAATLEPHLLALSARVEDGSWNEARDADFGAMNDAGFWTDPGRFPILDRIERRDRIESALAGAARMLDRLRRGADRTLPARLAQLLFLLEIAIDDLVQGRPQDAELVLSAGDAELSRHAADVRTWWQRLLGMYLAWGERRGMQVEVLEQDPQRCRARLSVSGFGAFHLLAAEAGLHVLEIDDERGATERLSIQVAVTPAGPGGADPAPAPSSAPAAPPICRRYRGEPAPLVRDTRRGWRSGRLDRVLAGDFDLIH
;
A
#
# COMPACT_ATOMS: atom_id res chain seq x y z
N MET A 1 37.79 17.32 -32.52
CA MET A 1 36.41 17.18 -32.02
C MET A 1 36.25 17.78 -30.62
N GLU A 2 37.25 17.73 -29.74
CA GLU A 2 37.23 18.43 -28.44
C GLU A 2 37.30 19.97 -28.53
N PHE A 3 37.96 20.53 -29.55
CA PHE A 3 38.02 21.99 -29.71
C PHE A 3 36.69 22.64 -30.16
N LEU A 4 35.81 21.87 -30.83
CA LEU A 4 34.49 22.36 -31.27
C LEU A 4 33.43 22.28 -30.15
N LEU A 5 33.57 21.33 -29.21
CA LEU A 5 32.71 21.23 -28.03
C LEU A 5 33.03 22.31 -26.99
N PHE A 6 34.30 22.70 -26.86
CA PHE A 6 34.72 23.80 -25.97
C PHE A 6 34.24 25.17 -26.50
N ALA A 7 34.32 25.41 -27.81
CA ALA A 7 33.83 26.64 -28.43
C ALA A 7 32.29 26.79 -28.37
N ALA A 8 31.54 25.69 -28.47
CA ALA A 8 30.08 25.70 -28.31
C ALA A 8 29.63 25.96 -26.85
N GLY A 9 30.40 25.48 -25.86
CA GLY A 9 30.13 25.73 -24.43
C GLY A 9 30.35 27.20 -24.01
N VAL A 10 31.37 27.86 -24.57
CA VAL A 10 31.68 29.27 -24.25
C VAL A 10 30.65 30.23 -24.87
N VAL A 11 30.12 29.92 -26.06
CA VAL A 11 29.08 30.74 -26.71
C VAL A 11 27.69 30.55 -26.05
N ALA A 12 27.37 29.36 -25.54
CA ALA A 12 26.14 29.11 -24.78
C ALA A 12 26.15 29.79 -23.39
N GLY A 13 27.31 29.84 -22.72
CA GLY A 13 27.48 30.54 -21.44
C GLY A 13 27.36 32.07 -21.55
N ALA A 14 27.86 32.66 -22.64
CA ALA A 14 27.76 34.09 -22.89
C ALA A 14 26.32 34.55 -23.21
N LEU A 15 25.52 33.73 -23.91
CA LEU A 15 24.10 34.05 -24.16
C LEU A 15 23.23 33.94 -22.89
N ALA A 16 23.50 32.98 -22.00
CA ALA A 16 22.77 32.81 -20.74
C ALA A 16 22.98 33.96 -19.73
N MET A 17 24.20 34.51 -19.63
CA MET A 17 24.49 35.70 -18.79
C MET A 17 23.84 36.99 -19.32
N SER A 18 23.60 37.10 -20.63
CA SER A 18 22.94 38.28 -21.23
C SER A 18 21.42 38.30 -20.98
N VAL A 19 20.79 37.14 -20.80
CA VAL A 19 19.34 37.02 -20.51
C VAL A 19 19.07 37.14 -19.00
N TRP A 20 20.00 36.71 -18.14
CA TRP A 20 19.87 36.85 -16.68
C TRP A 20 20.07 38.30 -16.19
N SER A 21 21.05 39.01 -16.75
CA SER A 21 21.30 40.44 -16.44
C SER A 21 20.19 41.40 -16.91
N ARG A 22 19.37 40.99 -17.90
CA ARG A 22 18.18 41.74 -18.36
C ARG A 22 16.91 41.43 -17.56
N ARG A 23 16.85 40.33 -16.81
CA ARG A 23 15.69 39.96 -15.96
C ARG A 23 15.81 40.49 -14.52
N ALA A 24 17.03 40.67 -14.01
CA ALA A 24 17.28 41.29 -12.70
C ALA A 24 16.96 42.80 -12.64
N ARG A 25 16.88 43.49 -13.79
CA ARG A 25 16.53 44.92 -13.87
C ARG A 25 15.03 45.23 -13.90
N ARG A 26 14.14 44.23 -13.71
CA ARG A 26 12.67 44.43 -13.68
C ARG A 26 11.99 44.11 -12.35
N MET A 27 12.73 43.81 -11.30
CA MET A 27 12.17 43.55 -9.95
C MET A 27 12.91 44.36 -8.89
N ALA A 28 12.72 45.68 -8.90
CA ALA A 28 12.98 46.54 -7.75
C ALA A 28 12.12 47.81 -7.92
N ALA A 29 10.83 47.67 -7.65
CA ALA A 29 9.97 48.82 -7.33
C ALA A 29 10.14 49.13 -5.84
N PRO A 30 10.19 50.41 -5.41
CA PRO A 30 10.23 50.73 -3.99
C PRO A 30 8.81 50.60 -3.40
N THR A 31 8.65 49.70 -2.43
CA THR A 31 7.46 49.61 -1.59
C THR A 31 7.51 50.66 -0.49
N ARG A 32 6.40 51.38 -0.29
CA ARG A 32 6.15 52.33 0.80
C ARG A 32 5.83 51.63 2.13
N ALA A 33 5.97 52.43 3.21
CA ALA A 33 5.41 52.34 4.59
C ALA A 33 6.30 51.63 5.64
N ALA A 34 6.47 52.09 6.88
CA ALA A 34 6.06 53.30 7.62
C ALA A 34 6.92 53.43 8.92
N GLU A 35 7.00 54.67 9.40
CA GLU A 35 7.39 55.27 10.70
C GLU A 35 7.73 54.41 11.94
N ALA A 36 8.81 54.77 12.65
CA ALA A 36 8.78 55.37 14.00
C ALA A 36 10.20 55.78 14.49
N ALA A 37 10.31 56.99 15.05
CA ALA A 37 11.53 57.61 15.61
C ALA A 37 11.81 57.14 17.07
N PRO A 38 12.93 57.51 17.75
CA PRO A 38 13.24 58.91 18.09
C PRO A 38 14.73 59.34 18.06
N GLY A 39 14.94 60.62 17.73
CA GLY A 39 15.86 61.50 18.46
C GLY A 39 17.35 61.51 18.08
N GLY A 40 17.80 62.61 17.47
CA GLY A 40 19.20 63.04 17.57
C GLY A 40 19.74 63.80 16.36
N ALA A 41 19.90 65.12 16.54
CA ALA A 41 20.72 66.07 15.76
C ALA A 41 20.32 66.39 14.30
N VAL A 42 20.01 67.67 14.12
CA VAL A 42 19.71 68.38 12.87
C VAL A 42 20.93 68.33 11.92
N ALA A 43 20.79 67.70 10.75
CA ALA A 43 21.75 67.82 9.66
C ALA A 43 21.41 69.03 8.78
N ALA A 44 22.39 69.92 8.61
CA ALA A 44 22.31 71.12 7.80
C ALA A 44 22.24 70.81 6.28
N ASP A 45 21.58 71.71 5.54
CA ASP A 45 21.48 71.73 4.07
C ASP A 45 22.85 71.53 3.36
N PRO A 46 22.91 70.84 2.20
CA PRO A 46 24.11 70.81 1.38
C PRO A 46 24.30 72.17 0.68
N ALA A 47 25.42 72.84 0.96
CA ALA A 47 25.80 74.08 0.27
C ALA A 47 25.93 73.83 -1.26
N PRO A 48 25.50 74.76 -2.12
CA PRO A 48 25.67 74.65 -3.57
C PRO A 48 27.16 74.71 -3.92
N THR A 49 27.68 73.68 -4.60
CA THR A 49 29.02 73.69 -5.19
C THR A 49 29.09 74.73 -6.31
N ASP A 50 30.09 75.61 -6.25
CA ASP A 50 30.31 76.65 -7.25
C ASP A 50 30.87 76.00 -8.53
N VAL A 51 30.11 76.07 -9.64
CA VAL A 51 30.49 75.46 -10.94
C VAL A 51 31.86 75.97 -11.41
N ALA A 52 32.20 77.23 -11.12
CA ALA A 52 33.49 77.82 -11.45
C ALA A 52 34.65 77.21 -10.62
N ALA A 53 34.37 76.77 -9.39
CA ALA A 53 35.34 76.10 -8.54
C ALA A 53 35.58 74.65 -9.00
N GLU A 54 34.54 73.94 -9.47
CA GLU A 54 34.67 72.58 -10.02
C GLU A 54 35.50 72.57 -11.32
N ASP A 55 35.24 73.51 -12.24
CA ASP A 55 36.02 73.66 -13.48
C ASP A 55 37.50 73.96 -13.19
N ARG A 56 37.77 74.79 -12.17
CA ARG A 56 39.13 75.13 -11.75
C ARG A 56 39.84 73.95 -11.09
N LEU A 57 39.13 73.17 -10.27
CA LEU A 57 39.66 71.95 -9.67
C LEU A 57 40.02 70.91 -10.75
N GLN A 58 39.17 70.77 -11.77
CA GLN A 58 39.42 69.87 -12.90
C GLN A 58 40.61 70.32 -13.76
N ALA A 59 40.77 71.63 -13.99
CA ALA A 59 41.92 72.18 -14.69
C ALA A 59 43.24 71.95 -13.93
N LEU A 60 43.23 72.14 -12.60
CA LEU A 60 44.38 71.86 -11.74
C LEU A 60 44.73 70.37 -11.74
N LYS A 61 43.73 69.49 -11.65
CA LYS A 61 43.91 68.03 -11.79
C LYS A 61 44.63 67.69 -13.09
N GLN A 62 44.14 68.19 -14.23
CA GLN A 62 44.73 67.91 -15.54
C GLN A 62 46.16 68.45 -15.68
N ALA A 63 46.45 69.62 -15.09
CA ALA A 63 47.78 70.21 -15.10
C ALA A 63 48.80 69.37 -14.30
N ILE A 64 48.40 68.82 -13.16
CA ILE A 64 49.24 67.94 -12.35
C ILE A 64 49.43 66.59 -13.04
N GLU A 65 48.37 66.01 -13.63
CA GLU A 65 48.44 64.76 -14.40
C GLU A 65 49.31 64.91 -15.67
N ALA A 66 49.42 66.10 -16.24
CA ALA A 66 50.32 66.35 -17.38
C ALA A 66 51.81 66.27 -17.02
N ASN A 67 52.16 66.28 -15.72
CA ASN A 67 53.53 66.16 -15.22
C ASN A 67 53.77 64.83 -14.46
N ASP A 68 53.03 63.78 -14.83
CA ASP A 68 53.05 62.45 -14.20
C ASP A 68 54.46 61.85 -14.08
N ASP A 69 55.30 62.03 -15.11
CA ASP A 69 56.68 61.52 -15.16
C ASP A 69 57.58 62.05 -14.02
N ALA A 70 57.24 63.20 -13.44
CA ALA A 70 57.96 63.82 -12.32
C ALA A 70 57.46 63.35 -10.94
N ILE A 71 56.42 62.50 -10.87
CA ILE A 71 55.77 62.06 -9.64
C ILE A 71 56.10 60.58 -9.42
N GLN A 72 57.02 60.27 -8.50
CA GLN A 72 57.42 58.89 -8.20
C GLN A 72 56.99 58.42 -6.80
N ARG A 73 56.72 59.37 -5.90
CA ARG A 73 56.28 59.13 -4.52
C ARG A 73 55.15 60.09 -4.13
N PRO A 74 54.32 59.73 -3.13
CA PRO A 74 53.24 60.61 -2.67
C PRO A 74 53.70 62.02 -2.26
N ALA A 75 54.89 62.13 -1.67
CA ALA A 75 55.45 63.41 -1.26
C ALA A 75 55.83 64.34 -2.44
N ASP A 76 56.05 63.80 -3.65
CA ASP A 76 56.42 64.61 -4.83
C ASP A 76 55.25 65.47 -5.31
N LEU A 77 54.01 65.07 -5.00
CA LEU A 77 52.81 65.84 -5.29
C LEU A 77 52.81 67.21 -4.59
N LEU A 78 53.39 67.31 -3.40
CA LEU A 78 53.51 68.58 -2.66
C LEU A 78 54.36 69.63 -3.41
N GLN A 79 55.22 69.19 -4.33
CA GLN A 79 56.11 70.05 -5.11
C GLN A 79 55.54 70.39 -6.49
N GLN A 80 54.37 69.84 -6.86
CA GLN A 80 53.76 70.08 -8.16
C GLN A 80 53.08 71.46 -8.23
N PRO A 81 53.28 72.21 -9.34
CA PRO A 81 52.63 73.49 -9.52
C PRO A 81 51.11 73.31 -9.58
N GLY A 82 50.38 74.03 -8.71
CA GLY A 82 48.92 73.95 -8.61
C GLY A 82 48.38 72.95 -7.57
N PHE A 83 49.22 72.11 -6.95
CA PHE A 83 48.77 71.17 -5.92
C PHE A 83 48.23 71.89 -4.68
N GLU A 84 49.01 72.83 -4.13
CA GLU A 84 48.59 73.65 -2.97
C GLU A 84 47.34 74.50 -3.29
N GLU A 85 47.20 74.97 -4.53
CA GLU A 85 46.00 75.68 -4.98
C GLU A 85 44.77 74.76 -4.98
N GLY A 86 44.92 73.51 -5.45
CA GLY A 86 43.86 72.50 -5.43
C GLY A 86 43.47 72.08 -4.02
N VAL A 87 44.45 71.95 -3.10
CA VAL A 87 44.20 71.66 -1.68
C VAL A 87 43.44 72.82 -1.02
N ALA A 88 43.86 74.06 -1.26
CA ALA A 88 43.19 75.25 -0.73
C ALA A 88 41.75 75.39 -1.26
N LEU A 89 41.53 75.01 -2.52
CA LEU A 89 40.22 75.03 -3.16
C LEU A 89 39.26 74.01 -2.53
N LEU A 90 39.69 72.76 -2.33
CA LEU A 90 38.93 71.70 -1.64
C LEU A 90 38.74 71.96 -0.14
N ALA A 91 39.69 72.65 0.51
CA ALA A 91 39.55 73.09 1.89
C ALA A 91 38.58 74.27 2.07
N GLY A 92 38.27 74.99 0.98
CA GLY A 92 37.41 76.16 1.00
C GLY A 92 35.91 75.83 1.10
N PRO A 93 35.07 76.86 1.35
CA PRO A 93 33.62 76.69 1.52
C PRO A 93 32.89 76.30 0.22
N ALA A 94 33.56 76.35 -0.93
CA ALA A 94 32.99 75.99 -2.23
C ALA A 94 32.70 74.48 -2.36
N PHE A 95 33.29 73.64 -1.50
CA PHE A 95 33.10 72.18 -1.50
C PHE A 95 32.58 71.70 -0.15
N GLY A 96 31.37 71.14 -0.12
CA GLY A 96 30.80 70.52 1.08
C GLY A 96 31.52 69.23 1.50
N ALA A 97 31.36 68.82 2.77
CA ALA A 97 32.00 67.62 3.34
C ALA A 97 31.79 66.35 2.49
N SER A 98 30.55 66.11 2.04
CA SER A 98 30.20 64.96 1.19
C SER A 98 30.97 64.96 -0.14
N ARG A 99 31.17 66.13 -0.75
CA ARG A 99 31.88 66.25 -2.03
C ARG A 99 33.37 65.96 -1.86
N VAL A 100 33.98 66.41 -0.77
CA VAL A 100 35.39 66.08 -0.45
C VAL A 100 35.56 64.58 -0.24
N LEU A 101 34.62 63.92 0.44
CA LEU A 101 34.61 62.46 0.59
C LEU A 101 34.44 61.73 -0.76
N GLU A 102 33.60 62.23 -1.67
CA GLU A 102 33.50 61.69 -3.03
C GLU A 102 34.82 61.82 -3.80
N CYS A 103 35.50 62.97 -3.70
CA CYS A 103 36.79 63.21 -4.33
C CYS A 103 37.88 62.26 -3.81
N LEU A 104 37.87 61.89 -2.51
CA LEU A 104 38.79 60.88 -1.94
C LEU A 104 38.68 59.52 -2.63
N THR A 105 37.48 59.11 -3.03
CA THR A 105 37.22 57.82 -3.69
C THR A 105 37.20 57.89 -5.21
N SER A 106 37.52 59.06 -5.79
CA SER A 106 37.50 59.27 -7.23
C SER A 106 38.59 58.48 -7.97
N GLN A 107 38.39 58.23 -9.27
CA GLN A 107 39.38 57.53 -10.07
C GLN A 107 40.63 58.40 -10.33
N GLY A 108 41.79 57.74 -10.34
CA GLY A 108 43.10 58.38 -10.44
C GLY A 108 43.74 58.53 -9.06
N TYR A 109 44.86 59.25 -8.99
CA TYR A 109 45.59 59.43 -7.73
C TYR A 109 45.73 60.89 -7.32
N VAL A 110 45.66 61.84 -8.26
CA VAL A 110 45.83 63.28 -8.01
C VAL A 110 44.66 63.85 -7.21
N LEU A 111 43.42 63.68 -7.68
CA LEU A 111 42.22 64.23 -7.02
C LEU A 111 41.98 63.62 -5.63
N PRO A 112 42.10 62.29 -5.43
CA PRO A 112 42.11 61.70 -4.10
C PRO A 112 43.21 62.23 -3.16
N SER A 113 44.41 62.50 -3.69
CA SER A 113 45.52 63.04 -2.89
C SER A 113 45.29 64.50 -2.51
N LEU A 114 44.73 65.32 -3.41
CA LEU A 114 44.31 66.69 -3.10
C LEU A 114 43.24 66.71 -2.00
N ALA A 115 42.24 65.82 -2.11
CA ALA A 115 41.20 65.69 -1.11
C ALA A 115 41.75 65.21 0.24
N GLY A 116 42.67 64.24 0.24
CA GLY A 116 43.34 63.75 1.46
C GLY A 116 44.18 64.81 2.16
N ALA A 117 44.91 65.63 1.39
CA ALA A 117 45.69 66.74 1.94
C ALA A 117 44.79 67.87 2.48
N ALA A 118 43.63 68.10 1.87
CA ALA A 118 42.65 69.10 2.32
C ALA A 118 42.00 68.75 3.67
N LEU A 119 41.93 67.47 4.05
CA LEU A 119 41.33 67.03 5.31
C LEU A 119 41.94 67.71 6.55
N ARG A 120 43.24 68.03 6.54
CA ARG A 120 43.91 68.71 7.66
C ARG A 120 43.43 70.15 7.90
N ARG A 121 42.74 70.75 6.92
CA ARG A 121 42.20 72.12 6.98
C ARG A 121 40.68 72.12 7.19
N ARG A 122 40.08 70.95 7.43
CA ARG A 122 38.64 70.73 7.52
C ARG A 122 38.30 70.11 8.87
N GLU A 123 37.38 70.74 9.60
CA GLU A 123 36.88 70.27 10.89
C GLU A 123 35.44 69.72 10.78
N ASP A 124 34.78 69.92 9.65
CA ASP A 124 33.38 69.55 9.36
C ASP A 124 33.22 68.11 8.84
N ILE A 125 34.31 67.37 8.64
CA ILE A 125 34.31 66.01 8.11
C ILE A 125 34.55 65.02 9.25
N ASP A 126 33.65 64.05 9.40
CA ASP A 126 33.76 62.98 10.38
C ASP A 126 34.99 62.07 10.07
N PRO A 127 35.94 61.93 11.02
CA PRO A 127 37.09 61.04 10.86
C PRO A 127 36.74 59.57 10.58
N HIS A 128 35.62 59.05 11.10
CA HIS A 128 35.17 57.68 10.82
C HIS A 128 34.69 57.53 9.37
N ALA A 129 34.02 58.55 8.82
CA ALA A 129 33.65 58.59 7.41
C ALA A 129 34.87 58.61 6.48
N VAL A 130 35.95 59.29 6.88
CA VAL A 130 37.25 59.24 6.17
C VAL A 130 37.85 57.84 6.24
N ALA A 131 37.93 57.24 7.43
CA ALA A 131 38.51 55.90 7.61
C ALA A 131 37.77 54.83 6.79
N ALA A 132 36.45 54.94 6.64
CA ALA A 132 35.63 54.05 5.82
C ALA A 132 35.97 54.07 4.32
N THR A 133 36.62 55.13 3.82
CA THR A 133 37.04 55.23 2.39
C THR A 133 38.33 54.48 2.09
N ILE A 134 39.14 54.16 3.11
CA ILE A 134 40.48 53.55 2.98
C ILE A 134 40.53 52.31 2.07
N PRO A 135 39.56 51.36 2.11
CA PRO A 135 39.59 50.18 1.25
C PRO A 135 39.61 50.48 -0.26
N GLN A 136 39.22 51.71 -0.66
CA GLN A 136 39.12 52.19 -2.03
C GLN A 136 40.31 53.06 -2.45
N LEU A 137 41.19 53.43 -1.51
CA LEU A 137 42.31 54.33 -1.75
C LEU A 137 43.52 53.61 -2.35
N GLY A 138 44.16 54.25 -3.32
CA GLY A 138 45.50 53.88 -3.78
C GLY A 138 46.60 54.40 -2.84
N ALA A 139 47.84 53.98 -3.08
CA ALA A 139 49.00 54.33 -2.24
C ALA A 139 49.18 55.85 -2.02
N TYR A 140 48.97 56.66 -3.06
CA TYR A 140 49.15 58.12 -2.99
C TYR A 140 48.13 58.80 -2.06
N ALA A 141 46.84 58.49 -2.23
CA ALA A 141 45.78 59.07 -1.39
C ALA A 141 45.87 58.58 0.05
N LEU A 142 46.19 57.29 0.24
CA LEU A 142 46.34 56.68 1.56
C LEU A 142 47.44 57.38 2.38
N HIS A 143 48.53 57.80 1.75
CA HIS A 143 49.58 58.58 2.43
C HIS A 143 49.02 59.84 3.12
N PHE A 144 48.26 60.65 2.39
CA PHE A 144 47.69 61.90 2.92
C PHE A 144 46.58 61.64 3.95
N VAL A 145 45.77 60.60 3.74
CA VAL A 145 44.74 60.19 4.71
C VAL A 145 45.37 59.70 6.01
N LEU A 146 46.43 58.88 5.96
CA LEU A 146 47.16 58.47 7.16
C LEU A 146 47.87 59.65 7.85
N ASP A 147 48.38 60.63 7.10
CA ASP A 147 48.93 61.87 7.68
C ASP A 147 47.86 62.68 8.43
N TYR A 148 46.66 62.81 7.86
CA TYR A 148 45.51 63.41 8.54
C TYR A 148 45.11 62.66 9.81
N LEU A 149 44.95 61.33 9.74
CA LEU A 149 44.52 60.54 10.91
C LEU A 149 45.52 60.61 12.07
N GLN A 150 46.81 60.84 11.80
CA GLN A 150 47.83 61.06 12.85
C GLN A 150 47.64 62.36 13.65
N THR A 151 46.87 63.32 13.12
CA THR A 151 46.59 64.61 13.76
C THR A 151 45.39 64.57 14.72
N LEU A 152 44.62 63.48 14.71
CA LEU A 152 43.47 63.31 15.58
C LEU A 152 43.88 63.18 17.07
N PRO A 153 42.99 63.57 18.00
CA PRO A 153 43.29 63.57 19.43
C PRO A 153 43.24 62.17 20.07
N ASP A 154 42.60 61.19 19.43
CA ASP A 154 42.39 59.84 19.94
C ASP A 154 42.62 58.75 18.87
N ALA A 155 42.57 57.49 19.32
CA ALA A 155 42.73 56.30 18.50
C ALA A 155 41.41 55.74 17.93
N GLY A 156 40.31 56.50 17.93
CA GLY A 156 38.96 55.99 17.65
C GLY A 156 38.76 55.36 16.27
N THR A 157 39.52 55.79 15.26
CA THR A 157 39.45 55.30 13.87
C THR A 157 40.30 54.06 13.57
N LEU A 158 41.09 53.61 14.55
CA LEU A 158 41.99 52.46 14.39
C LEU A 158 41.26 51.17 13.96
N PRO A 159 40.07 50.82 14.49
CA PRO A 159 39.36 49.64 14.07
C PRO A 159 39.03 49.63 12.58
N GLU A 160 38.53 50.73 12.02
CA GLU A 160 38.20 50.85 10.60
C GLU A 160 39.44 50.77 9.73
N VAL A 161 40.53 51.44 10.12
CA VAL A 161 41.83 51.37 9.43
C VAL A 161 42.36 49.93 9.42
N ALA A 162 42.27 49.24 10.55
CA ALA A 162 42.72 47.85 10.67
C ALA A 162 41.88 46.90 9.78
N MET A 163 40.55 47.07 9.72
CA MET A 163 39.69 46.26 8.84
C MET A 163 39.88 46.55 7.35
N ALA A 164 40.48 47.70 7.01
CA ALA A 164 40.80 48.07 5.63
C ALA A 164 42.13 47.47 5.12
N ALA A 165 42.87 46.73 5.95
CA ALA A 165 44.19 46.19 5.59
C ALA A 165 44.18 45.37 4.29
N ARG A 166 45.26 45.50 3.50
CA ARG A 166 45.47 44.84 2.21
C ARG A 166 46.88 44.29 2.12
N GLU A 167 47.11 43.20 1.40
CA GLU A 167 48.46 42.62 1.24
C GLU A 167 49.51 43.64 0.77
N TRP A 168 49.13 44.48 -0.20
CA TRP A 168 50.03 45.48 -0.78
C TRP A 168 50.50 46.55 0.22
N TRP A 169 49.83 46.73 1.37
CA TRP A 169 50.29 47.61 2.44
C TRP A 169 51.65 47.18 2.99
N TRP A 170 51.94 45.89 2.95
CA TRP A 170 53.21 45.34 3.39
C TRP A 170 54.26 45.34 2.27
N ASP A 171 53.83 45.06 1.04
CA ASP A 171 54.71 44.89 -0.12
C ASP A 171 55.24 46.23 -0.64
N TYR A 172 54.43 47.30 -0.59
CA TYR A 172 54.84 48.63 -1.01
C TYR A 172 55.56 49.37 0.13
N GLY A 173 56.89 49.46 0.03
CA GLY A 173 57.76 49.94 1.11
C GLY A 173 57.43 51.33 1.67
N GLY A 174 56.94 52.27 0.83
CA GLY A 174 56.57 53.61 1.28
C GLY A 174 55.36 53.60 2.22
N ILE A 175 54.29 52.90 1.82
CA ILE A 175 53.05 52.80 2.60
C ILE A 175 53.24 51.98 3.86
N ARG A 176 54.08 50.93 3.79
CA ARG A 176 54.47 50.18 5.00
C ARG A 176 55.07 51.09 6.07
N GLU A 177 55.90 52.05 5.70
CA GLU A 177 56.50 52.98 6.67
C GLU A 177 55.50 54.03 7.16
N ASP A 178 54.59 54.50 6.30
CA ASP A 178 53.52 55.42 6.70
C ASP A 178 52.54 54.77 7.68
N ILE A 179 52.16 53.51 7.45
CA ILE A 179 51.34 52.73 8.39
C ILE A 179 52.07 52.52 9.72
N ARG A 180 53.36 52.18 9.71
CA ARG A 180 54.15 52.08 10.95
C ARG A 180 54.18 53.39 11.71
N ARG A 181 54.35 54.52 11.00
CA ARG A 181 54.32 55.85 11.61
C ARG A 181 52.96 56.14 12.26
N TYR A 182 51.87 55.85 11.55
CA TYR A 182 50.51 55.94 12.07
C TYR A 182 50.31 55.07 13.32
N LEU A 183 50.65 53.78 13.26
CA LEU A 183 50.46 52.86 14.40
C LEU A 183 51.27 53.27 15.63
N ARG A 184 52.51 53.76 15.47
CA ARG A 184 53.32 54.30 16.58
C ARG A 184 52.74 55.58 17.17
N ARG A 185 52.08 56.40 16.36
CA ARG A 185 51.40 57.61 16.84
C ARG A 185 50.16 57.24 17.64
N VAL A 186 49.35 56.34 17.10
CA VAL A 186 48.08 55.88 17.70
C VAL A 186 48.33 55.14 19.02
N SER A 187 49.42 54.38 19.14
CA SER A 187 49.76 53.71 20.41
C SER A 187 50.09 54.67 21.57
N ALA A 188 50.38 55.94 21.27
CA ALA A 188 50.61 57.00 22.26
C ALA A 188 49.35 57.85 22.55
N LEU A 189 48.22 57.58 21.89
CA LEU A 189 46.95 58.28 22.07
C LEU A 189 46.01 57.48 22.99
N PRO A 190 45.05 58.15 23.67
CA PRO A 190 43.99 57.45 24.38
C PRO A 190 43.14 56.59 23.43
N ALA A 191 42.77 55.39 23.88
CA ALA A 191 41.87 54.51 23.13
C ALA A 191 40.50 55.18 22.98
N GLY A 192 39.92 55.13 21.78
CA GLY A 192 38.54 55.56 21.55
C GLY A 192 37.52 54.50 21.99
N ASP A 193 36.24 54.87 21.99
CA ASP A 193 35.12 54.00 22.43
C ASP A 193 34.75 52.90 21.39
N ALA A 194 35.35 52.91 20.21
CA ALA A 194 35.01 52.00 19.12
C ALA A 194 35.60 50.59 19.32
N THR A 195 34.74 49.59 19.50
CA THR A 195 35.13 48.18 19.55
C THR A 195 35.39 47.61 18.15
N PRO A 196 36.53 46.96 17.89
CA PRO A 196 36.77 46.33 16.60
C PRO A 196 35.74 45.24 16.31
N THR A 197 35.07 45.37 15.17
CA THR A 197 34.09 44.40 14.69
C THR A 197 34.46 44.02 13.26
N ALA A 198 34.56 42.72 12.98
CA ALA A 198 34.79 42.24 11.62
C ALA A 198 33.57 42.55 10.73
N PRO A 199 33.74 42.76 9.41
CA PRO A 199 32.61 42.99 8.52
C PRO A 199 31.69 41.77 8.48
N ALA A 200 30.39 41.96 8.70
CA ALA A 200 29.41 40.87 8.84
C ALA A 200 29.32 39.94 7.62
N ASP A 201 29.57 40.48 6.42
CA ASP A 201 29.47 39.79 5.13
C ASP A 201 30.85 39.47 4.49
N ALA A 202 31.94 39.57 5.25
CA ALA A 202 33.28 39.31 4.70
C ALA A 202 33.51 37.83 4.36
N GLU A 203 34.09 37.56 3.19
CA GLU A 203 34.55 36.22 2.80
C GLU A 203 35.73 35.74 3.67
N GLU A 204 35.85 34.41 3.87
CA GLU A 204 36.93 33.80 4.67
C GLU A 204 38.32 34.23 4.16
N SER A 205 38.51 34.25 2.84
CA SER A 205 39.75 34.69 2.18
C SER A 205 40.14 36.14 2.54
N ARG A 206 39.14 37.04 2.62
CA ARG A 206 39.36 38.45 2.93
C ARG A 206 39.76 38.65 4.39
N LEU A 207 39.15 37.91 5.30
CA LEU A 207 39.50 37.94 6.72
C LEU A 207 40.89 37.33 6.96
N GLU A 208 41.26 36.26 6.24
CA GLU A 208 42.62 35.70 6.28
C GLU A 208 43.67 36.70 5.77
N GLU A 209 43.36 37.44 4.71
CA GLU A 209 44.20 38.51 4.16
C GLU A 209 44.45 39.62 5.21
N ILE A 210 43.39 40.09 5.87
CA ILE A 210 43.45 41.13 6.90
C ILE A 210 44.28 40.61 8.09
N SER A 211 43.95 39.43 8.62
CA SER A 211 44.66 38.83 9.75
C SER A 211 46.16 38.68 9.47
N THR A 212 46.50 38.19 8.27
CA THR A 212 47.89 37.99 7.86
C THR A 212 48.63 39.32 7.74
N THR A 213 48.00 40.32 7.11
CA THR A 213 48.59 41.65 6.92
C THR A 213 48.83 42.34 8.26
N LEU A 214 47.83 42.39 9.15
CA LEU A 214 47.95 42.99 10.48
C LEU A 214 49.01 42.29 11.33
N GLY A 215 49.04 40.96 11.31
CA GLY A 215 50.01 40.16 12.06
C GLY A 215 51.48 40.40 11.65
N ARG A 216 51.73 40.83 10.40
CA ARG A 216 53.09 41.18 9.93
C ARG A 216 53.64 42.46 10.57
N PHE A 217 52.79 43.41 10.95
CA PHE A 217 53.22 44.68 11.55
C PHE A 217 53.72 44.53 13.00
N ARG A 218 53.23 43.52 13.74
CA ARG A 218 53.65 43.18 15.12
C ARG A 218 53.53 44.35 16.12
N GLU A 219 52.49 45.17 16.00
CA GLU A 219 52.21 46.28 16.91
C GLU A 219 51.11 45.91 17.92
N PRO A 220 51.28 46.11 19.24
CA PRO A 220 50.31 45.69 20.27
C PRO A 220 48.93 46.32 20.12
N VAL A 221 48.88 47.54 19.59
CA VAL A 221 47.63 48.31 19.40
C VAL A 221 46.67 47.63 18.41
N LEU A 222 47.17 46.74 17.55
CA LEU A 222 46.37 45.98 16.60
C LEU A 222 45.75 44.70 17.17
N GLN A 223 46.17 44.26 18.37
CA GLN A 223 45.73 42.99 18.95
C GLN A 223 44.20 42.88 19.06
N PRO A 224 43.45 43.90 19.52
CA PRO A 224 41.98 43.82 19.58
C PRO A 224 41.33 43.59 18.21
N SER A 225 41.87 44.18 17.15
CA SER A 225 41.39 44.01 15.77
C SER A 225 41.76 42.64 15.19
N ILE A 226 42.94 42.12 15.53
CA ILE A 226 43.37 40.76 15.17
C ILE A 226 42.45 39.73 15.83
N ASP A 227 42.15 39.92 17.12
CA ASP A 227 41.26 39.03 17.88
C ASP A 227 39.83 39.05 17.31
N ALA A 228 39.32 40.21 16.90
CA ALA A 228 38.00 40.33 16.25
C ALA A 228 37.93 39.57 14.91
N VAL A 229 38.98 39.65 14.09
CA VAL A 229 39.07 38.91 12.81
C VAL A 229 39.23 37.41 13.05
N ALA A 230 40.05 37.02 14.03
CA ALA A 230 40.22 35.62 14.42
C ALA A 230 38.90 35.01 14.93
N ALA A 231 38.12 35.76 15.72
CA ALA A 231 36.80 35.34 16.17
C ALA A 231 35.81 35.16 15.00
N ALA A 232 35.82 36.08 14.02
CA ALA A 232 34.99 35.96 12.82
C ALA A 232 35.37 34.74 11.96
N LEU A 233 36.67 34.49 11.76
CA LEU A 233 37.17 33.31 11.06
C LEU A 233 36.79 32.01 11.78
N ALA A 234 36.88 31.99 13.11
CA ALA A 234 36.46 30.84 13.91
C ALA A 234 34.96 30.54 13.72
N GLY A 235 34.10 31.57 13.75
CA GLY A 235 32.66 31.43 13.51
C GLY A 235 32.31 30.94 12.10
N LEU A 236 33.05 31.36 11.06
CA LEU A 236 32.88 30.86 9.70
C LEU A 236 33.28 29.38 9.58
N ARG A 237 34.42 29.00 10.18
CA ARG A 237 34.89 27.61 10.20
C ARG A 237 33.92 26.70 10.95
N GLU A 238 33.37 27.16 12.08
CA GLU A 238 32.33 26.46 12.83
C GLU A 238 31.10 26.15 11.96
N ARG A 239 30.54 27.18 11.32
CA ARG A 239 29.37 27.01 10.44
C ARG A 239 29.66 26.09 9.25
N ARG A 240 30.86 26.17 8.67
CA ARG A 240 31.27 25.34 7.53
C ARG A 240 31.43 23.86 7.92
N VAL A 241 32.17 23.58 8.99
CA VAL A 241 32.48 22.20 9.42
C VAL A 241 31.25 21.56 10.04
N LEU A 242 30.67 22.20 11.06
CA LEU A 242 29.56 21.62 11.81
C LEU A 242 28.24 21.72 11.03
N GLY A 243 27.97 22.84 10.34
CA GLY A 243 26.76 22.98 9.51
C GLY A 243 26.76 22.09 8.26
N GLY A 244 27.93 21.62 7.82
CA GLY A 244 28.05 20.59 6.79
C GLY A 244 27.79 19.16 7.30
N ILE A 245 27.76 18.97 8.62
CA ILE A 245 27.51 17.67 9.29
C ILE A 245 26.09 17.63 9.83
N GLY A 246 25.75 18.54 10.74
CA GLY A 246 24.49 18.55 11.47
C GLY A 246 23.97 19.96 11.66
N ARG A 247 23.17 20.16 12.71
CA ARG A 247 22.53 21.43 13.00
C ARG A 247 23.30 22.17 14.09
N LEU A 248 23.72 23.40 13.77
CA LEU A 248 24.36 24.31 14.71
C LEU A 248 23.30 25.26 15.28
N ASP A 249 23.29 25.46 16.59
CA ASP A 249 22.31 26.31 17.28
C ASP A 249 20.87 26.01 16.85
N ALA A 250 20.53 24.71 16.81
CA ALA A 250 19.20 24.24 16.46
C ALA A 250 18.21 24.74 17.52
N ARG A 251 17.75 25.98 17.38
CA ARG A 251 16.62 26.47 18.16
C ARG A 251 15.47 25.52 17.89
N ALA A 252 14.97 24.98 18.97
CA ALA A 252 13.69 24.31 19.02
C ALA A 252 12.67 25.04 18.13
N ALA A 253 11.92 24.29 17.32
CA ALA A 253 10.76 24.87 16.66
C ALA A 253 9.85 25.55 17.73
N PRO A 254 9.21 26.68 17.41
CA PRO A 254 8.27 27.35 18.31
C PRO A 254 6.98 26.54 18.45
N ALA A 255 7.08 25.38 19.09
CA ALA A 255 5.97 24.53 19.47
C ALA A 255 5.73 24.68 20.97
N PRO A 256 4.47 24.63 21.44
CA PRO A 256 4.18 24.65 22.86
C PRO A 256 4.84 23.44 23.53
N ARG A 257 5.55 23.70 24.62
CA ARG A 257 6.25 22.69 25.41
C ARG A 257 5.62 22.67 26.78
N PHE A 258 5.35 21.46 27.25
CA PHE A 258 4.74 21.24 28.54
C PHE A 258 5.78 20.62 29.46
N TRP A 259 5.82 21.08 30.71
CA TRP A 259 6.76 20.59 31.71
C TRP A 259 6.08 20.43 33.06
N HIS A 260 6.71 19.66 33.94
CA HIS A 260 6.29 19.47 35.33
C HIS A 260 7.50 19.66 36.24
N ASP A 261 7.28 19.75 37.55
CA ASP A 261 8.35 20.08 38.51
C ASP A 261 9.51 19.09 38.46
N ALA A 262 9.25 17.78 38.46
CA ALA A 262 10.33 16.79 38.32
C ALA A 262 11.12 16.87 36.99
N LEU A 263 10.55 17.43 35.91
CA LEU A 263 11.30 17.70 34.67
C LEU A 263 12.21 18.92 34.84
N ARG A 264 11.73 19.95 35.54
CA ARG A 264 12.50 21.14 35.87
C ARG A 264 13.69 20.77 36.75
N ASP A 265 13.47 19.97 37.79
CA ASP A 265 14.52 19.49 38.68
C ASP A 265 15.59 18.72 37.90
N ALA A 266 15.18 17.87 36.94
CA ALA A 266 16.10 17.13 36.09
C ALA A 266 16.89 18.04 35.13
N ILE A 267 16.31 19.14 34.64
CA ILE A 267 17.02 20.15 33.83
C ILE A 267 18.07 20.87 34.69
N ASP A 268 17.70 21.28 35.90
CA ASP A 268 18.60 21.98 36.81
C ASP A 268 19.78 21.07 37.24
N GLU A 269 19.50 19.81 37.57
CA GLU A 269 20.53 18.82 37.90
C GLU A 269 21.49 18.55 36.73
N LEU A 270 20.97 18.41 35.50
CA LEU A 270 21.80 18.21 34.32
C LEU A 270 22.61 19.45 33.98
N HIS A 271 22.03 20.64 34.12
CA HIS A 271 22.72 21.92 33.92
C HIS A 271 23.90 22.04 34.90
N GLU A 272 23.68 21.82 36.20
CA GLU A 272 24.74 21.86 37.21
C GLU A 272 25.89 20.88 36.92
N ARG A 273 25.56 19.65 36.51
CA ARG A 273 26.57 18.64 36.14
C ARG A 273 27.38 19.01 34.90
N LEU A 274 26.74 19.63 33.90
CA LEU A 274 27.41 20.05 32.65
C LEU A 274 28.22 21.34 32.81
N THR A 275 27.80 22.27 33.68
CA THR A 275 28.51 23.54 33.91
C THR A 275 29.47 23.52 35.10
N GLY A 276 29.48 22.42 35.86
CA GLY A 276 30.32 22.25 37.05
C GLY A 276 31.83 22.19 36.77
N PRO A 277 32.67 22.09 37.82
CA PRO A 277 34.14 22.14 37.69
C PRO A 277 34.77 20.92 36.99
N SER A 278 34.02 19.83 36.81
CA SER A 278 34.49 18.61 36.14
C SER A 278 33.34 17.96 35.37
N PRO A 279 32.96 18.55 34.22
CA PRO A 279 31.80 18.11 33.48
C PRO A 279 32.06 16.75 32.82
N ARG A 280 31.06 15.88 32.87
CA ARG A 280 31.09 14.56 32.22
C ARG A 280 29.97 14.45 31.21
N PRO A 281 30.18 13.71 30.12
CA PRO A 281 29.11 13.35 29.21
C PRO A 281 27.93 12.68 29.91
N GLN A 282 26.72 12.97 29.45
CA GLN A 282 25.47 12.53 30.08
C GLN A 282 24.70 11.58 29.14
N LEU A 283 24.14 10.51 29.69
CA LEU A 283 23.23 9.61 29.00
C LEU A 283 21.85 9.69 29.63
N LEU A 284 20.88 10.20 28.86
CA LEU A 284 19.49 10.31 29.26
C LEU A 284 18.77 9.00 28.95
N VAL A 285 18.45 8.23 29.99
CA VAL A 285 17.89 6.88 29.85
C VAL A 285 16.42 6.88 30.24
N GLY A 286 15.56 6.46 29.32
CA GLY A 286 14.15 6.23 29.62
C GLY A 286 13.36 5.81 28.40
N GLU A 287 12.11 5.42 28.62
CA GLU A 287 11.24 4.91 27.56
C GLU A 287 10.86 6.00 26.53
N PRO A 288 10.54 5.64 25.27
CA PRO A 288 10.09 6.60 24.28
C PRO A 288 8.76 7.27 24.69
N GLY A 289 8.69 8.59 24.56
CA GLY A 289 7.47 9.36 24.85
C GLY A 289 7.40 10.01 26.23
N ILE A 290 8.36 9.75 27.12
CA ILE A 290 8.37 10.31 28.50
C ILE A 290 8.83 11.78 28.60
N GLY A 291 9.25 12.39 27.49
CA GLY A 291 9.69 13.80 27.47
C GLY A 291 11.21 14.04 27.41
N LYS A 292 12.02 13.02 27.11
CA LYS A 292 13.48 13.15 26.95
C LYS A 292 13.91 14.28 26.01
N SER A 293 13.31 14.32 24.82
CA SER A 293 13.64 15.35 23.83
C SER A 293 13.20 16.76 24.28
N VAL A 294 12.10 16.88 25.02
CA VAL A 294 11.66 18.16 25.61
C VAL A 294 12.67 18.65 26.63
N LEU A 295 13.14 17.77 27.52
CA LEU A 295 14.20 18.07 28.48
C LEU A 295 15.45 18.60 27.76
N LEU A 296 15.93 17.84 26.77
CA LEU A 296 17.16 18.20 26.07
C LEU A 296 17.03 19.51 25.32
N ASP A 297 15.91 19.74 24.65
CA ASP A 297 15.72 20.97 23.90
C ASP A 297 15.68 22.20 24.85
N LEU A 298 15.06 22.08 26.03
CA LEU A 298 15.03 23.15 27.04
C LEU A 298 16.43 23.39 27.64
N LEU A 299 17.15 22.32 27.97
CA LEU A 299 18.54 22.38 28.46
C LEU A 299 19.46 23.04 27.43
N CYS A 300 19.38 22.61 26.17
CA CYS A 300 20.16 23.16 25.06
C CYS A 300 19.84 24.64 24.80
N THR A 301 18.56 25.04 24.91
CA THR A 301 18.17 26.45 24.78
C THR A 301 18.82 27.30 25.89
N ARG A 302 18.76 26.85 27.14
CA ARG A 302 19.40 27.53 28.29
C ARG A 302 20.92 27.63 28.11
N LEU A 303 21.58 26.55 27.72
CA LEU A 303 23.03 26.56 27.50
C LEU A 303 23.43 27.51 26.35
N HIS A 304 22.65 27.53 25.27
CA HIS A 304 22.88 28.47 24.15
C HIS A 304 22.74 29.93 24.60
N ASP A 305 21.71 30.25 25.40
CA ASP A 305 21.52 31.60 25.96
C ASP A 305 22.68 32.01 26.90
N GLU A 306 23.37 31.04 27.52
CA GLU A 306 24.59 31.23 28.31
C GLU A 306 25.89 31.28 27.46
N GLY A 307 25.75 31.23 26.13
CA GLY A 307 26.85 31.33 25.16
C GLY A 307 27.59 30.02 24.88
N TRP A 308 26.96 28.86 25.11
CA TRP A 308 27.52 27.56 24.71
C TRP A 308 27.30 27.30 23.21
N LEU A 309 28.28 26.67 22.58
CA LEU A 309 28.14 26.09 21.25
C LEU A 309 27.36 24.77 21.37
N VAL A 310 26.10 24.76 20.94
CA VAL A 310 25.27 23.55 20.94
C VAL A 310 25.19 23.00 19.52
N PHE A 311 25.72 21.80 19.34
CA PHE A 311 25.75 21.10 18.06
C PHE A 311 24.92 19.82 18.14
N GLU A 312 23.99 19.63 17.21
CA GLU A 312 23.17 18.42 17.11
C GLU A 312 23.53 17.64 15.85
N ALA A 313 23.96 16.39 16.01
CA ALA A 313 24.19 15.48 14.89
C ALA A 313 24.00 14.03 15.30
N SER A 314 23.27 13.27 14.48
CA SER A 314 23.14 11.82 14.60
C SER A 314 24.32 11.08 13.97
N ALA A 315 24.42 9.78 14.23
CA ALA A 315 25.37 8.92 13.54
C ALA A 315 25.20 8.93 12.00
N ALA A 316 23.96 9.11 11.50
CA ALA A 316 23.70 9.17 10.07
C ALA A 316 24.21 10.49 9.45
N ASP A 317 24.06 11.60 10.17
CA ASP A 317 24.52 12.92 9.76
C ASP A 317 26.05 12.98 9.63
N VAL A 318 26.75 12.32 10.56
CA VAL A 318 28.21 12.18 10.52
C VAL A 318 28.67 11.35 9.31
N LEU A 319 27.92 10.31 8.93
CA LEU A 319 28.23 9.43 7.80
C LEU A 319 27.82 10.00 6.43
N ALA A 320 26.94 11.00 6.41
CA ALA A 320 26.36 11.51 5.18
C ALA A 320 27.45 11.98 4.18
N GLY A 321 27.38 11.44 2.96
CA GLY A 321 28.28 11.79 1.86
C GLY A 321 29.64 11.10 1.86
N GLN A 322 29.94 10.21 2.83
CA GLN A 322 31.23 9.52 2.91
C GLN A 322 31.19 8.13 2.29
N LYS A 323 32.20 7.81 1.47
CA LYS A 323 32.33 6.48 0.83
C LYS A 323 33.50 5.69 1.39
N TYR A 324 34.52 6.37 1.92
CA TYR A 324 35.75 5.74 2.41
C TYR A 324 36.00 6.02 3.89
N ILE A 325 36.60 5.05 4.60
CA ILE A 325 36.87 5.12 6.05
C ILE A 325 37.75 6.32 6.41
N GLY A 326 38.78 6.59 5.61
CA GLY A 326 39.70 7.72 5.86
C GLY A 326 39.01 9.09 5.79
N GLU A 327 37.96 9.21 4.96
CA GLU A 327 37.17 10.44 4.87
C GLU A 327 36.31 10.63 6.13
N LEU A 328 35.72 9.55 6.66
CA LEU A 328 34.98 9.56 7.92
C LEU A 328 35.87 9.95 9.11
N GLU A 329 37.04 9.32 9.25
CA GLU A 329 37.99 9.66 10.31
C GLU A 329 38.50 11.10 10.19
N GLY A 330 38.81 11.56 8.97
CA GLY A 330 39.22 12.94 8.71
C GLY A 330 38.15 13.94 9.13
N ARG A 331 36.90 13.69 8.73
CA ARG A 331 35.75 14.51 9.07
C ARG A 331 35.45 14.55 10.57
N LEU A 332 35.51 13.40 11.25
CA LEU A 332 35.38 13.32 12.71
C LEU A 332 36.49 14.11 13.40
N ARG A 333 37.73 14.05 12.89
CA ARG A 333 38.85 14.82 13.44
C ARG A 333 38.62 16.32 13.32
N GLU A 334 38.14 16.81 12.17
CA GLU A 334 37.78 18.21 11.97
C GLU A 334 36.64 18.64 12.91
N MET A 335 35.60 17.81 13.03
CA MET A 335 34.48 18.05 13.95
C MET A 335 34.96 18.15 15.41
N LEU A 336 35.78 17.20 15.85
CA LEU A 336 36.34 17.20 17.21
C LEU A 336 37.23 18.41 17.48
N ALA A 337 38.02 18.85 16.49
CA ALA A 337 38.85 20.04 16.63
C ALA A 337 38.03 21.32 16.86
N VAL A 338 36.85 21.43 16.25
CA VAL A 338 35.92 22.55 16.49
C VAL A 338 35.27 22.44 17.86
N LEU A 339 34.89 21.23 18.28
CA LEU A 339 34.21 20.97 19.56
C LEU A 339 35.16 20.98 20.77
N GLN A 340 36.48 20.90 20.57
CA GLN A 340 37.49 20.91 21.63
C GLN A 340 37.63 22.30 22.28
N ARG A 341 36.65 22.69 23.08
CA ARG A 341 36.61 23.96 23.85
C ARG A 341 35.76 23.79 25.11
N GLN A 342 35.89 24.72 26.05
CA GLN A 342 35.23 24.62 27.37
C GLN A 342 33.70 24.67 27.32
N ARG A 343 33.10 25.39 26.37
CA ARG A 343 31.65 25.61 26.26
C ARG A 343 31.09 25.08 24.95
N ALA A 344 31.30 23.78 24.70
CA ALA A 344 30.69 23.09 23.55
C ALA A 344 30.00 21.81 24.02
N LEU A 345 28.81 21.57 23.49
CA LEU A 345 28.01 20.37 23.77
C LEU A 345 27.57 19.74 22.45
N TRP A 346 27.89 18.46 22.27
CA TRP A 346 27.34 17.66 21.19
C TRP A 346 26.11 16.86 21.66
N ARG A 347 24.93 17.20 21.13
CA ARG A 347 23.71 16.44 21.31
C ARG A 347 23.60 15.33 20.26
N VAL A 348 23.35 14.11 20.72
CA VAL A 348 23.16 12.92 19.88
C VAL A 348 21.76 12.32 20.13
N PRO A 349 20.78 12.54 19.24
CA PRO A 349 19.40 12.06 19.43
C PRO A 349 19.30 10.53 19.56
N ASP A 350 20.02 9.77 18.74
CA ASP A 350 20.04 8.30 18.78
C ASP A 350 21.43 7.79 19.18
N PHE A 351 21.79 7.93 20.46
CA PHE A 351 23.14 7.61 20.92
C PHE A 351 23.54 6.15 20.66
N PHE A 352 22.60 5.23 20.77
CA PHE A 352 22.85 3.79 20.58
C PHE A 352 23.39 3.46 19.18
N ASP A 353 22.99 4.24 18.17
CA ASP A 353 23.43 4.01 16.79
C ASP A 353 24.93 4.22 16.58
N LEU A 354 25.56 5.07 17.40
CA LEU A 354 27.01 5.30 17.35
C LEU A 354 27.83 4.03 17.63
N LEU A 355 27.24 3.06 18.32
CA LEU A 355 27.89 1.79 18.66
C LEU A 355 28.23 0.96 17.42
N HIS A 356 27.35 0.96 16.41
CA HIS A 356 27.47 0.09 15.23
C HIS A 356 27.64 0.86 13.92
N LYS A 357 27.07 2.07 13.80
CA LYS A 357 27.21 2.87 12.58
C LYS A 357 28.66 3.34 12.44
N GLY A 358 29.21 3.17 11.24
CA GLY A 358 30.62 3.35 10.94
C GLY A 358 31.45 2.06 10.92
N SER A 359 30.90 0.93 11.42
CA SER A 359 31.56 -0.37 11.33
C SER A 359 31.46 -1.00 9.94
N HIS A 360 32.42 -1.85 9.58
CA HIS A 360 32.43 -2.62 8.34
C HIS A 360 33.01 -4.03 8.57
N SER A 361 32.95 -4.89 7.55
CA SER A 361 33.36 -6.32 7.66
C SER A 361 34.78 -6.56 8.17
N ASN A 362 35.66 -5.56 8.06
CA ASN A 362 37.09 -5.66 8.42
C ASN A 362 37.44 -4.88 9.70
N ASP A 363 36.57 -4.00 10.20
CA ASP A 363 36.75 -3.29 11.46
C ASP A 363 35.38 -3.10 12.15
N PRO A 364 35.14 -3.78 13.28
CA PRO A 364 33.86 -3.70 13.98
C PRO A 364 33.69 -2.39 14.77
N ARG A 365 34.68 -1.48 14.75
CA ARG A 365 34.62 -0.22 15.49
C ARG A 365 33.59 0.74 14.89
N GLY A 366 32.67 1.21 15.72
CA GLY A 366 31.69 2.23 15.36
C GLY A 366 32.22 3.65 15.61
N ILE A 367 31.42 4.67 15.28
CA ILE A 367 31.75 6.07 15.55
C ILE A 367 32.02 6.31 17.05
N LEU A 368 31.28 5.63 17.94
CA LEU A 368 31.49 5.72 19.38
C LEU A 368 32.96 5.49 19.75
N ASP A 369 33.61 4.50 19.13
CA ASP A 369 34.98 4.11 19.45
C ASP A 369 36.01 5.13 19.00
N LEU A 370 35.68 5.91 17.97
CA LEU A 370 36.52 6.98 17.45
C LEU A 370 36.45 8.22 18.34
N VAL A 371 35.33 8.44 19.04
CA VAL A 371 35.13 9.62 19.90
C VAL A 371 35.45 9.37 21.38
N LEU A 372 35.40 8.11 21.84
CA LEU A 372 35.74 7.72 23.21
C LEU A 372 37.09 8.28 23.70
N PRO A 373 38.19 8.27 22.91
CA PRO A 373 39.46 8.86 23.35
C PRO A 373 39.37 10.35 23.67
N ALA A 374 38.56 11.13 22.95
CA ALA A 374 38.36 12.56 23.22
C ALA A 374 37.52 12.78 24.50
N VAL A 375 36.54 11.90 24.72
CA VAL A 375 35.76 11.87 25.97
C VAL A 375 36.65 11.54 27.17
N GLU A 376 37.53 10.54 27.07
CA GLU A 376 38.46 10.16 28.13
C GLU A 376 39.42 11.29 28.54
N ARG A 377 39.82 12.14 27.58
CA ARG A 377 40.65 13.32 27.83
C ARG A 377 39.88 14.53 28.37
N GLY A 378 38.55 14.46 28.44
CA GLY A 378 37.69 15.59 28.82
C GLY A 378 37.64 16.70 27.76
N GLU A 379 37.96 16.37 26.51
CA GLU A 379 37.98 17.31 25.37
C GLU A 379 36.63 17.41 24.66
N LEU A 380 35.73 16.46 24.91
CA LEU A 380 34.41 16.38 24.26
C LEU A 380 33.33 16.15 25.32
N LEU A 381 32.40 17.10 25.41
CA LEU A 381 31.17 16.94 26.16
C LEU A 381 30.03 16.58 25.21
N LEU A 382 29.30 15.52 25.53
CA LEU A 382 28.16 15.09 24.73
C LEU A 382 27.01 14.64 25.60
N ILE A 383 25.80 14.72 25.05
CA ILE A 383 24.57 14.23 25.67
C ILE A 383 23.81 13.34 24.69
N GLY A 384 23.40 12.16 25.14
CA GLY A 384 22.76 11.15 24.30
C GLY A 384 21.48 10.59 24.90
N GLU A 385 20.49 10.28 24.06
CA GLU A 385 19.26 9.59 24.51
C GLU A 385 19.36 8.06 24.31
N LEU A 386 18.87 7.31 25.29
CA LEU A 386 18.81 5.84 25.27
C LEU A 386 17.50 5.34 25.89
N THR A 387 17.11 4.12 25.51
CA THR A 387 16.13 3.32 26.26
C THR A 387 16.86 2.44 27.30
N PRO A 388 16.18 1.97 28.36
CA PRO A 388 16.78 1.06 29.35
C PRO A 388 17.37 -0.21 28.71
N GLN A 389 16.69 -0.77 27.70
CA GLN A 389 17.17 -1.95 26.98
C GLN A 389 18.44 -1.65 26.15
N GLN A 390 18.47 -0.52 25.45
CA GLN A 390 19.66 -0.07 24.72
C GLN A 390 20.84 0.21 25.66
N GLN A 391 20.58 0.80 26.82
CA GLN A 391 21.62 1.04 27.84
C GLN A 391 22.24 -0.29 28.30
N ALA A 392 21.42 -1.28 28.66
CA ALA A 392 21.93 -2.58 29.08
C ALA A 392 22.82 -3.22 28.02
N ARG A 393 22.41 -3.18 26.75
CA ARG A 393 23.20 -3.70 25.62
C ARG A 393 24.49 -2.90 25.39
N LEU A 394 24.42 -1.58 25.47
CA LEU A 394 25.58 -0.70 25.32
C LEU A 394 26.64 -0.99 26.37
N LEU A 395 26.24 -1.15 27.64
CA LEU A 395 27.16 -1.41 28.74
C LEU A 395 27.78 -2.82 28.67
N LEU A 396 27.03 -3.81 28.18
CA LEU A 396 27.55 -5.16 27.92
C LEU A 396 28.62 -5.13 26.82
N SER A 397 28.36 -4.42 25.72
CA SER A 397 29.29 -4.33 24.60
C SER A 397 30.50 -3.43 24.89
N ARG A 398 30.31 -2.33 25.62
CA ARG A 398 31.35 -1.33 25.94
C ARG A 398 31.31 -0.92 27.42
N PRO A 399 31.92 -1.72 28.31
CA PRO A 399 31.95 -1.43 29.75
C PRO A 399 32.62 -0.09 30.10
N ALA A 400 33.50 0.44 29.23
CA ALA A 400 34.15 1.73 29.43
C ALA A 400 33.16 2.89 29.55
N VAL A 401 32.01 2.81 28.88
CA VAL A 401 30.96 3.84 28.90
C VAL A 401 30.48 4.10 30.34
N ALA A 402 30.33 3.07 31.17
CA ALA A 402 29.89 3.22 32.56
C ALA A 402 30.82 4.08 33.43
N ARG A 403 32.09 4.22 33.04
CA ARG A 403 33.07 5.04 33.77
C ARG A 403 33.20 6.46 33.23
N LEU A 404 32.86 6.66 31.96
CA LEU A 404 33.07 7.91 31.23
C LEU A 404 31.81 8.78 31.15
N PHE A 405 30.64 8.17 31.28
CA PHE A 405 29.35 8.83 31.18
C PHE A 405 28.60 8.73 32.50
N ASP A 406 27.94 9.82 32.89
CA ASP A 406 26.94 9.78 33.94
C ASP A 406 25.57 9.48 33.33
N VAL A 407 24.72 8.78 34.07
CA VAL A 407 23.39 8.38 33.60
C VAL A 407 22.34 9.19 34.33
N GLN A 408 21.47 9.85 33.56
CA GLN A 408 20.25 10.46 34.08
C GLN A 408 19.05 9.57 33.74
N PRO A 409 18.52 8.79 34.69
CA PRO A 409 17.32 8.01 34.48
C PRO A 409 16.09 8.93 34.45
N MET A 410 15.15 8.65 33.56
CA MET A 410 13.85 9.30 33.50
C MET A 410 12.74 8.26 33.60
N ALA A 411 11.78 8.52 34.48
CA ALA A 411 10.58 7.72 34.65
C ALA A 411 9.41 8.35 33.87
N PRO A 412 8.37 7.55 33.51
CA PRO A 412 7.11 8.09 33.01
C PRO A 412 6.49 9.12 33.98
N ALA A 413 5.76 10.09 33.44
CA ALA A 413 5.11 11.12 34.24
C ALA A 413 4.13 10.51 35.27
N SER A 414 4.16 11.01 36.50
CA SER A 414 3.18 10.64 37.54
C SER A 414 1.78 11.15 37.18
N GLU A 415 0.75 10.60 37.81
CA GLU A 415 -0.63 11.04 37.57
C GLU A 415 -0.83 12.54 37.84
N ALA A 416 -0.20 13.07 38.90
CA ALA A 416 -0.20 14.50 39.22
C ALA A 416 0.51 15.33 38.13
N ALA A 417 1.70 14.90 37.70
CA ALA A 417 2.42 15.58 36.62
C ALA A 417 1.66 15.54 35.29
N LEU A 418 0.96 14.43 35.00
CA LEU A 418 0.15 14.28 33.81
C LEU A 418 -1.06 15.23 33.82
N ALA A 419 -1.72 15.40 34.97
CA ALA A 419 -2.81 16.37 35.13
C ALA A 419 -2.33 17.81 34.87
N ASP A 420 -1.15 18.18 35.39
CA ASP A 420 -0.55 19.50 35.17
C ASP A 420 -0.22 19.73 33.69
N ILE A 421 0.41 18.74 33.05
CA ILE A 421 0.74 18.77 31.61
C ILE A 421 -0.52 18.88 30.76
N ALA A 422 -1.56 18.11 31.08
CA ALA A 422 -2.85 18.13 30.39
C ALA A 422 -3.54 19.51 30.55
N GLY A 423 -3.42 20.12 31.72
CA GLY A 423 -3.89 21.49 31.97
C GLY A 423 -3.15 22.54 31.14
N GLN A 424 -1.83 22.44 31.04
CA GLN A 424 -1.02 23.32 30.19
C GLN A 424 -1.36 23.14 28.70
N TRP A 425 -1.57 21.89 28.27
CA TRP A 425 -2.03 21.59 26.90
C TRP A 425 -3.38 22.26 26.62
N ALA A 426 -4.35 22.14 27.53
CA ALA A 426 -5.67 22.77 27.37
C ALA A 426 -5.58 24.30 27.27
N GLN A 427 -4.71 24.93 28.06
CA GLN A 427 -4.46 26.38 27.98
C GLN A 427 -3.82 26.79 26.65
N ALA A 428 -2.81 26.05 26.18
CA ALA A 428 -2.17 26.31 24.89
C ALA A 428 -3.14 26.10 23.72
N ALA A 429 -3.96 25.05 23.76
CA ALA A 429 -4.98 24.77 22.77
C ALA A 429 -6.06 25.87 22.74
N ARG A 430 -6.49 26.36 23.91
CA ARG A 430 -7.41 27.50 24.03
C ARG A 430 -6.83 28.77 23.40
N ALA A 431 -5.56 29.07 23.67
CA ALA A 431 -4.88 30.23 23.08
C ALA A 431 -4.79 30.13 21.55
N SER A 432 -4.52 28.92 21.02
CA SER A 432 -4.47 28.68 19.57
C SER A 432 -5.83 28.76 18.89
N CYS A 433 -6.90 28.32 19.56
CA CYS A 433 -8.25 28.25 18.98
C CYS A 433 -9.10 29.50 19.25
N GLY A 434 -8.72 30.36 20.19
CA GLY A 434 -9.49 31.54 20.62
C GLY A 434 -10.74 31.22 21.47
N GLN A 435 -11.00 29.95 21.76
CA GLN A 435 -12.10 29.43 22.57
C GLN A 435 -11.65 28.14 23.28
N ASP A 436 -12.43 27.64 24.24
CA ASP A 436 -12.10 26.40 24.94
C ASP A 436 -12.01 25.23 23.96
N ALA A 437 -10.84 24.57 23.97
CA ALA A 437 -10.53 23.52 23.01
C ALA A 437 -11.06 22.14 23.42
N ILE A 438 -11.24 21.90 24.72
CA ILE A 438 -11.69 20.62 25.29
C ILE A 438 -12.60 20.88 26.48
N GLU A 439 -13.62 20.03 26.67
CA GLU A 439 -14.47 20.07 27.85
C GLU A 439 -13.72 19.53 29.09
N ALA A 440 -13.97 20.11 30.27
CA ALA A 440 -13.25 19.78 31.51
C ALA A 440 -13.32 18.29 31.90
N GLY A 441 -14.47 17.64 31.70
CA GLY A 441 -14.64 16.20 31.94
C GLY A 441 -13.92 15.31 30.91
N THR A 442 -13.84 15.78 29.66
CA THR A 442 -13.26 15.05 28.53
C THR A 442 -11.74 14.96 28.63
N LEU A 443 -11.07 15.91 29.30
CA LEU A 443 -9.62 15.87 29.47
C LEU A 443 -9.18 14.63 30.27
N ALA A 444 -9.83 14.34 31.40
CA ALA A 444 -9.55 13.15 32.19
C ALA A 444 -9.93 11.86 31.44
N GLU A 445 -11.02 11.90 30.66
CA GLU A 445 -11.42 10.79 29.80
C GLU A 445 -10.36 10.51 28.71
N ALA A 446 -9.76 11.55 28.12
CA ALA A 446 -8.69 11.39 27.13
C ALA A 446 -7.48 10.65 27.69
N LEU A 447 -7.05 10.96 28.91
CA LEU A 447 -5.96 10.23 29.57
C LEU A 447 -6.30 8.75 29.76
N ARG A 448 -7.52 8.46 30.22
CA ARG A 448 -8.01 7.09 30.44
C ARG A 448 -8.12 6.30 29.14
N VAL A 449 -8.69 6.91 28.10
CA VAL A 449 -8.87 6.30 26.77
C VAL A 449 -7.51 6.06 26.12
N ALA A 450 -6.58 7.00 26.22
CA ALA A 450 -5.22 6.83 25.71
C ALA A 450 -4.53 5.63 26.37
N ALA A 451 -4.65 5.49 27.70
CA ALA A 451 -4.10 4.35 28.44
C ALA A 451 -4.74 3.00 28.06
N GLN A 452 -6.04 3.00 27.76
CA GLN A 452 -6.79 1.81 27.39
C GLN A 452 -6.41 1.31 25.99
N TYR A 453 -6.31 2.21 25.00
CA TYR A 453 -6.10 1.83 23.60
C TYR A 453 -4.62 1.85 23.18
N PHE A 454 -3.73 2.54 23.89
CA PHE A 454 -2.30 2.62 23.55
C PHE A 454 -1.37 2.25 24.73
N PRO A 455 -1.55 1.08 25.36
CA PRO A 455 -0.81 0.64 26.55
C PRO A 455 0.68 0.32 26.31
N ASP A 456 1.16 0.36 25.07
CA ASP A 456 2.58 0.24 24.69
C ASP A 456 3.33 1.57 24.79
N GLN A 457 2.59 2.68 24.72
CA GLN A 457 3.15 4.02 24.78
C GLN A 457 3.24 4.51 26.21
N HIS A 458 4.20 5.41 26.46
CA HIS A 458 4.48 5.95 27.78
C HIS A 458 3.99 7.40 27.92
N GLU A 459 3.67 7.77 29.16
CA GLU A 459 3.25 9.13 29.49
C GLU A 459 4.44 10.08 29.65
N PRO A 460 4.31 11.36 29.26
CA PRO A 460 3.06 12.04 28.85
C PRO A 460 2.74 11.95 27.35
N GLY A 461 3.67 11.44 26.53
CA GLY A 461 3.54 11.45 25.07
C GLY A 461 2.33 10.67 24.54
N ARG A 462 1.94 9.59 25.21
CA ARG A 462 0.75 8.80 24.86
C ARG A 462 -0.52 9.65 24.84
N SER A 463 -0.79 10.34 25.94
CA SER A 463 -2.01 11.14 26.11
C SER A 463 -2.00 12.41 25.26
N LEU A 464 -0.87 13.12 25.22
CA LEU A 464 -0.74 14.35 24.43
C LEU A 464 -0.98 14.10 22.94
N ARG A 465 -0.46 13.01 22.39
CA ARG A 465 -0.72 12.66 20.97
C ARG A 465 -2.20 12.46 20.69
N LEU A 466 -2.93 11.75 21.56
CA LEU A 466 -4.37 11.55 21.36
C LEU A 466 -5.15 12.87 21.42
N LEU A 467 -4.75 13.76 22.34
CA LEU A 467 -5.33 15.10 22.44
C LEU A 467 -5.05 15.95 21.19
N ASP A 468 -3.83 15.91 20.67
CA ASP A 468 -3.45 16.60 19.43
C ASP A 468 -4.21 16.04 18.21
N ASP A 469 -4.33 14.71 18.11
CA ASP A 469 -5.10 14.02 17.06
C ASP A 469 -6.58 14.47 17.11
N ALA A 470 -7.18 14.50 18.32
CA ALA A 470 -8.56 14.94 18.53
C ALA A 470 -8.75 16.43 18.20
N LEU A 471 -7.80 17.29 18.57
CA LEU A 471 -7.84 18.72 18.26
C LEU A 471 -7.73 18.97 16.75
N ALA A 472 -6.83 18.25 16.07
CA ALA A 472 -6.71 18.32 14.62
C ALA A 472 -8.02 17.92 13.94
N LEU A 473 -8.66 16.86 14.41
CA LEU A 473 -9.95 16.41 13.89
C LEU A 473 -11.08 17.41 14.12
N ALA A 474 -11.21 17.93 15.34
CA ALA A 474 -12.19 18.95 15.67
C ALA A 474 -12.08 20.17 14.75
N ARG A 475 -10.84 20.61 14.45
CA ARG A 475 -10.56 21.76 13.59
C ARG A 475 -10.82 21.53 12.11
N GLN A 476 -10.75 20.28 11.64
CA GLN A 476 -11.01 19.94 10.23
C GLN A 476 -12.51 19.92 9.89
N GLN A 477 -13.39 19.80 10.89
CA GLN A 477 -14.84 19.83 10.67
C GLN A 477 -15.34 21.24 10.31
N GLN A 478 -16.45 21.32 9.56
CA GLN A 478 -17.07 22.58 9.16
C GLN A 478 -18.56 22.61 9.56
N PRO A 479 -18.95 23.44 10.56
CA PRO A 479 -18.08 24.27 11.41
C PRO A 479 -17.17 23.42 12.34
N PRO A 480 -16.10 24.01 12.91
CA PRO A 480 -15.21 23.29 13.82
C PRO A 480 -15.98 22.74 15.03
N ALA A 481 -15.77 21.47 15.35
CA ALA A 481 -16.42 20.79 16.47
C ALA A 481 -15.63 21.01 17.78
N LEU A 482 -15.60 22.27 18.24
CA LEU A 482 -14.99 22.66 19.51
C LEU A 482 -16.08 23.10 20.51
N PRO A 483 -15.92 22.80 21.81
CA PRO A 483 -14.83 22.04 22.44
C PRO A 483 -14.87 20.54 22.10
N ILE A 484 -13.70 19.88 22.15
CA ILE A 484 -13.58 18.43 21.99
C ILE A 484 -14.42 17.73 23.06
N ASP A 485 -15.35 16.90 22.60
CA ASP A 485 -16.20 16.04 23.40
C ASP A 485 -15.72 14.58 23.37
N GLY A 486 -16.33 13.72 24.19
CA GLY A 486 -16.00 12.29 24.21
C GLY A 486 -16.17 11.61 22.85
N ASN A 487 -17.11 12.05 22.00
CA ASN A 487 -17.28 11.47 20.67
C ASN A 487 -16.09 11.80 19.75
N THR A 488 -15.62 13.04 19.75
CA THR A 488 -14.45 13.47 18.98
C THR A 488 -13.19 12.74 19.42
N LEU A 489 -13.04 12.50 20.72
CA LEU A 489 -11.97 11.67 21.27
C LEU A 489 -12.01 10.23 20.74
N LEU A 490 -13.18 9.59 20.75
CA LEU A 490 -13.35 8.24 20.22
C LEU A 490 -13.12 8.18 18.71
N LEU A 491 -13.51 9.22 17.95
CA LEU A 491 -13.20 9.35 16.52
C LEU A 491 -11.68 9.43 16.29
N ALA A 492 -10.94 10.14 17.13
CA ALA A 492 -9.48 10.18 17.05
C ALA A 492 -8.85 8.81 17.31
N VAL A 493 -9.37 8.06 18.30
CA VAL A 493 -8.98 6.65 18.51
C VAL A 493 -9.31 5.81 17.28
N GLY A 494 -10.50 5.97 16.70
CA GLY A 494 -10.94 5.25 15.51
C GLY A 494 -10.04 5.48 14.31
N GLN A 495 -9.68 6.73 14.01
CA GLN A 495 -8.76 7.01 12.89
C GLN A 495 -7.36 6.42 13.11
N ARG A 496 -6.85 6.49 14.34
CA ARG A 496 -5.50 6.01 14.65
C ARG A 496 -5.42 4.49 14.71
N SER A 497 -6.39 3.85 15.36
CA SER A 497 -6.47 2.40 15.49
C SER A 497 -7.04 1.70 14.25
N GLY A 498 -7.85 2.38 13.45
CA GLY A 498 -8.63 1.78 12.37
C GLY A 498 -9.91 1.08 12.85
N LEU A 499 -10.12 0.92 14.16
CA LEU A 499 -11.27 0.22 14.72
C LEU A 499 -12.58 0.94 14.39
N PRO A 500 -13.69 0.22 14.08
CA PRO A 500 -14.96 0.85 13.75
C PRO A 500 -15.56 1.50 14.99
N MET A 501 -16.28 2.62 14.81
CA MET A 501 -16.99 3.29 15.92
C MET A 501 -17.96 2.35 16.64
N GLU A 502 -18.59 1.43 15.92
CA GLU A 502 -19.47 0.41 16.51
C GLU A 502 -18.74 -0.52 17.49
N VAL A 503 -17.43 -0.74 17.30
CA VAL A 503 -16.59 -1.53 18.21
C VAL A 503 -16.06 -0.67 19.36
N ILE A 504 -15.59 0.54 19.08
CA ILE A 504 -14.97 1.43 20.07
C ILE A 504 -16.01 2.06 21.02
N ASP A 505 -17.08 2.64 20.50
CA ASP A 505 -18.06 3.39 21.30
C ASP A 505 -19.03 2.46 22.01
N GLN A 506 -18.85 2.27 23.32
CA GLN A 506 -19.68 1.41 24.17
C GLN A 506 -21.18 1.71 24.11
N ARG A 507 -21.58 2.93 23.71
CA ARG A 507 -22.98 3.34 23.59
C ARG A 507 -23.63 2.82 22.31
N GLN A 508 -22.84 2.53 21.28
CA GLN A 508 -23.32 2.00 20.00
C GLN A 508 -23.50 0.48 20.07
N ARG A 509 -24.63 0.01 19.53
CA ARG A 509 -24.92 -1.43 19.39
C ARG A 509 -24.23 -1.96 18.13
N LEU A 510 -23.66 -3.15 18.25
CA LEU A 510 -23.08 -3.90 17.13
C LEU A 510 -24.07 -4.98 16.67
N SER A 511 -24.43 -4.97 15.38
CA SER A 511 -25.32 -5.99 14.81
C SER A 511 -24.55 -7.26 14.48
N LEU A 512 -24.68 -8.29 15.32
CA LEU A 512 -24.02 -9.58 15.07
C LEU A 512 -24.53 -10.27 13.80
N ASP A 513 -25.84 -10.12 13.50
CA ASP A 513 -26.41 -10.67 12.26
C ASP A 513 -25.90 -9.92 11.03
N GLY A 514 -25.73 -8.60 11.13
CA GLY A 514 -25.07 -7.81 10.09
C GLY A 514 -23.63 -8.26 9.84
N LEU A 515 -22.86 -8.55 10.90
CA LEU A 515 -21.51 -9.09 10.77
C LEU A 515 -21.50 -10.45 10.08
N ARG A 516 -22.40 -11.36 10.47
CA ARG A 516 -22.56 -12.68 9.83
C ARG A 516 -22.83 -12.53 8.34
N ASP A 517 -23.72 -11.62 7.97
CA ASP A 517 -24.07 -11.38 6.57
C ASP A 517 -22.87 -10.87 5.76
N VAL A 518 -22.07 -9.96 6.31
CA VAL A 518 -20.84 -9.49 5.65
C VAL A 518 -19.89 -10.66 5.38
N PHE A 519 -19.65 -11.52 6.37
CA PHE A 519 -18.80 -12.70 6.20
C PHE A 519 -19.40 -13.71 5.20
N ARG A 520 -20.69 -14.05 5.30
CA ARG A 520 -21.37 -15.00 4.39
C ARG A 520 -21.45 -14.52 2.94
N ARG A 521 -21.52 -13.21 2.74
CA ARG A 521 -21.42 -12.61 1.39
C ARG A 521 -20.06 -12.87 0.75
N ARG A 522 -18.97 -13.03 1.51
CA ARG A 522 -17.62 -13.27 0.97
C ARG A 522 -17.17 -14.73 1.05
N VAL A 523 -17.47 -15.43 2.15
CA VAL A 523 -17.06 -16.82 2.40
C VAL A 523 -18.30 -17.71 2.48
N VAL A 524 -18.35 -18.77 1.66
CA VAL A 524 -19.50 -19.69 1.55
C VAL A 524 -19.15 -21.03 2.19
N GLY A 525 -20.08 -21.58 2.98
CA GLY A 525 -19.97 -22.95 3.51
C GLY A 525 -19.05 -23.13 4.72
N GLN A 526 -18.66 -22.04 5.40
CA GLN A 526 -17.71 -22.05 6.54
C GLN A 526 -18.29 -21.39 7.80
N ASP A 527 -19.53 -21.73 8.19
CA ASP A 527 -20.23 -21.07 9.31
C ASP A 527 -19.49 -21.18 10.65
N GLU A 528 -18.81 -22.30 10.94
CA GLU A 528 -18.02 -22.46 12.17
C GLU A 528 -16.90 -21.41 12.28
N ALA A 529 -16.26 -21.10 11.16
CA ALA A 529 -15.20 -20.10 11.11
C ALA A 529 -15.76 -18.69 11.27
N VAL A 530 -16.93 -18.42 10.67
CA VAL A 530 -17.62 -17.13 10.79
C VAL A 530 -18.07 -16.89 12.24
N GLU A 531 -18.76 -17.84 12.88
CA GLU A 531 -19.20 -17.68 14.27
C GLU A 531 -18.02 -17.50 15.22
N CYS A 532 -16.91 -18.22 15.02
CA CYS A 532 -15.70 -18.06 15.82
C CYS A 532 -15.17 -16.62 15.80
N LEU A 533 -15.18 -15.95 14.65
CA LEU A 533 -14.73 -14.57 14.53
C LEU A 533 -15.77 -13.58 15.06
N VAL A 534 -17.05 -13.81 14.81
CA VAL A 534 -18.14 -12.97 15.33
C VAL A 534 -18.14 -12.98 16.87
N ASP A 535 -17.98 -14.15 17.49
CA ASP A 535 -17.82 -14.29 18.95
C ASP A 535 -16.63 -13.49 19.46
N ARG A 536 -15.51 -13.50 18.73
CA ARG A 536 -14.32 -12.74 19.11
C ARG A 536 -14.54 -11.24 19.04
N ILE A 537 -15.19 -10.75 17.98
CA ILE A 537 -15.52 -9.33 17.83
C ILE A 537 -16.48 -8.90 18.94
N ALA A 538 -17.46 -9.75 19.29
CA ALA A 538 -18.38 -9.49 20.39
C ALA A 538 -17.64 -9.38 21.74
N MET A 539 -16.68 -10.27 22.01
CA MET A 539 -15.84 -10.19 23.22
C MET A 539 -14.98 -8.92 23.24
N LEU A 540 -14.38 -8.53 22.10
CA LEU A 540 -13.62 -7.29 21.97
C LEU A 540 -14.50 -6.07 22.26
N LYS A 541 -15.70 -6.02 21.66
CA LYS A 541 -16.70 -4.97 21.89
C LYS A 541 -17.11 -4.87 23.37
N ALA A 542 -17.28 -6.01 24.02
CA ALA A 542 -17.64 -6.09 25.43
C ALA A 542 -16.46 -5.81 26.38
N GLY A 543 -15.23 -5.68 25.87
CA GLY A 543 -14.04 -5.49 26.69
C GLY A 543 -13.66 -6.73 27.52
N LEU A 544 -14.04 -7.94 27.08
CA LEU A 544 -13.85 -9.21 27.80
C LEU A 544 -12.60 -9.99 27.34
N THR A 545 -11.74 -9.38 26.52
CA THR A 545 -10.48 -9.97 26.05
C THR A 545 -9.34 -9.77 27.06
N ASP A 546 -8.41 -10.72 27.16
CA ASP A 546 -7.20 -10.55 27.99
C ASP A 546 -6.29 -9.48 27.38
N SER A 547 -6.08 -8.38 28.09
CA SER A 547 -5.27 -7.24 27.65
C SER A 547 -3.77 -7.50 27.65
N ARG A 548 -3.30 -8.70 28.03
CA ARG A 548 -1.88 -9.09 27.96
C ARG A 548 -1.55 -9.92 26.72
N ARG A 549 -2.55 -10.48 26.05
CA ARG A 549 -2.40 -11.37 24.88
C ARG A 549 -2.91 -10.67 23.62
N PRO A 550 -2.59 -11.17 22.42
CA PRO A 550 -3.26 -10.72 21.20
C PRO A 550 -4.78 -10.85 21.32
N ILE A 551 -5.53 -10.02 20.60
CA ILE A 551 -7.01 -9.98 20.65
C ILE A 551 -7.57 -11.39 20.44
N GLY A 552 -7.01 -12.14 19.49
CA GLY A 552 -7.26 -13.56 19.32
C GLY A 552 -6.18 -14.24 18.49
N VAL A 553 -5.86 -15.49 18.83
CA VAL A 553 -4.93 -16.34 18.09
C VAL A 553 -5.68 -17.57 17.55
N PHE A 554 -5.81 -17.66 16.23
CA PHE A 554 -6.62 -18.68 15.56
C PHE A 554 -5.78 -19.54 14.62
N LEU A 555 -6.05 -20.84 14.58
CA LEU A 555 -5.51 -21.73 13.54
C LEU A 555 -6.64 -22.20 12.62
N PHE A 556 -6.57 -21.81 11.36
CA PHE A 556 -7.47 -22.21 10.29
C PHE A 556 -6.87 -23.41 9.55
N ALA A 557 -7.40 -24.60 9.81
CA ALA A 557 -6.90 -25.85 9.24
C ALA A 557 -7.90 -26.43 8.23
N GLY A 558 -7.44 -26.84 7.05
CA GLY A 558 -8.28 -27.51 6.06
C GLY A 558 -7.69 -27.50 4.65
N PRO A 559 -8.43 -27.98 3.63
CA PRO A 559 -7.94 -28.02 2.25
C PRO A 559 -7.58 -26.64 1.68
N THR A 560 -6.79 -26.62 0.60
CA THR A 560 -6.50 -25.36 -0.11
C THR A 560 -7.75 -24.83 -0.82
N GLY A 561 -7.87 -23.52 -0.95
CA GLY A 561 -8.97 -22.90 -1.72
C GLY A 561 -10.34 -22.90 -1.03
N THR A 562 -10.43 -23.20 0.26
CA THR A 562 -11.69 -23.20 1.07
C THR A 562 -12.06 -21.86 1.69
N GLY A 563 -11.22 -20.82 1.52
CA GLY A 563 -11.52 -19.45 1.97
C GLY A 563 -10.79 -18.97 3.23
N LYS A 564 -9.81 -19.71 3.77
CA LYS A 564 -9.02 -19.33 4.97
C LYS A 564 -8.45 -17.91 4.90
N THR A 565 -7.74 -17.59 3.81
CA THR A 565 -7.15 -16.26 3.56
C THR A 565 -8.21 -15.18 3.31
N GLU A 566 -9.32 -15.53 2.66
CA GLU A 566 -10.41 -14.58 2.35
C GLU A 566 -11.13 -14.14 3.63
N LEU A 567 -11.28 -15.05 4.58
CA LEU A 567 -11.87 -14.74 5.89
C LEU A 567 -10.99 -13.77 6.69
N ALA A 568 -9.66 -13.97 6.67
CA ALA A 568 -8.70 -13.07 7.30
C ALA A 568 -8.70 -11.66 6.68
N LYS A 569 -8.78 -11.57 5.34
CA LYS A 569 -8.93 -10.30 4.63
C LYS A 569 -10.22 -9.58 5.02
N THR A 570 -11.35 -10.30 4.97
CA THR A 570 -12.66 -9.75 5.35
C THR A 570 -12.65 -9.21 6.78
N LEU A 571 -11.98 -9.90 7.71
CA LEU A 571 -11.82 -9.44 9.08
C LEU A 571 -10.99 -8.15 9.17
N GLY A 572 -9.88 -8.06 8.42
CA GLY A 572 -9.03 -6.88 8.36
C GLY A 572 -9.76 -5.65 7.81
N GLU A 573 -10.50 -5.82 6.71
CA GLU A 573 -11.32 -4.77 6.12
C GLU A 573 -12.44 -4.32 7.09
N LEU A 574 -13.11 -5.27 7.73
CA LEU A 574 -14.22 -4.99 8.64
C LEU A 574 -13.77 -4.26 9.92
N LEU A 575 -12.67 -4.71 10.54
CA LEU A 575 -12.20 -4.17 11.81
C LEU A 575 -11.22 -3.02 11.67
N PHE A 576 -10.46 -2.93 10.60
CA PHE A 576 -9.40 -1.90 10.49
C PHE A 576 -9.58 -1.00 9.27
N GLY A 577 -10.66 -1.20 8.50
CA GLY A 577 -11.10 -0.32 7.41
C GLY A 577 -10.28 -0.39 6.11
N SER A 578 -9.20 -1.18 6.07
CA SER A 578 -8.30 -1.27 4.91
C SER A 578 -7.61 -2.63 4.82
N ASP A 579 -7.39 -3.09 3.58
CA ASP A 579 -6.55 -4.26 3.28
C ASP A 579 -5.10 -4.08 3.72
N GLU A 580 -4.60 -2.84 3.81
CA GLU A 580 -3.23 -2.55 4.26
C GLU A 580 -2.99 -2.95 5.72
N ARG A 581 -4.08 -3.08 6.49
CA ARG A 581 -4.07 -3.53 7.89
C ARG A 581 -4.03 -5.06 8.02
N LEU A 582 -3.94 -5.79 6.90
CA LEU A 582 -3.62 -7.21 6.87
C LEU A 582 -2.11 -7.41 6.61
N LEU A 583 -1.38 -7.77 7.66
CA LEU A 583 0.02 -8.16 7.57
C LEU A 583 0.11 -9.65 7.21
N ARG A 584 0.29 -9.93 5.92
CA ARG A 584 0.45 -11.31 5.42
C ARG A 584 1.93 -11.71 5.35
N LEU A 585 2.24 -12.87 5.91
CA LEU A 585 3.56 -13.52 5.85
C LEU A 585 3.39 -14.94 5.31
N ASP A 586 4.14 -15.29 4.26
CA ASP A 586 4.21 -16.65 3.73
C ASP A 586 5.27 -17.44 4.49
N MET A 587 4.85 -18.46 5.25
CA MET A 587 5.75 -19.25 6.09
C MET A 587 6.64 -20.19 5.28
N SER A 588 6.35 -20.40 4.00
CA SER A 588 7.25 -21.12 3.10
C SER A 588 8.58 -20.37 2.88
N GLU A 589 8.62 -19.05 3.05
CA GLU A 589 9.86 -18.26 3.00
C GLU A 589 10.73 -18.45 4.26
N PHE A 590 10.17 -19.05 5.33
CA PHE A 590 10.80 -19.19 6.64
C PHE A 590 11.15 -20.65 7.00
N GLN A 591 11.51 -21.44 5.99
CA GLN A 591 11.89 -22.85 6.15
C GLN A 591 13.30 -23.05 6.73
N SER A 592 14.20 -22.08 6.58
CA SER A 592 15.59 -22.22 7.03
C SER A 592 15.76 -21.84 8.52
N PRO A 593 16.75 -22.40 9.23
CA PRO A 593 17.01 -22.07 10.64
C PRO A 593 17.25 -20.58 10.90
N ASP A 594 17.96 -19.90 9.97
CA ASP A 594 18.31 -18.48 10.08
C ASP A 594 17.18 -17.53 9.65
N SER A 595 16.13 -18.05 8.99
CA SER A 595 15.03 -17.21 8.50
C SER A 595 14.25 -16.50 9.60
N ALA A 596 14.20 -17.08 10.81
CA ALA A 596 13.57 -16.45 11.97
C ALA A 596 14.17 -15.07 12.30
N HIS A 597 15.46 -14.87 12.03
CA HIS A 597 16.10 -13.57 12.19
C HIS A 597 15.47 -12.49 11.29
N ARG A 598 14.92 -12.82 10.12
CA ARG A 598 14.29 -11.82 9.23
C ARG A 598 13.00 -11.22 9.82
N LEU A 599 12.30 -11.96 10.68
CA LEU A 599 11.12 -11.46 11.40
C LEU A 599 11.51 -10.42 12.46
N ILE A 600 12.73 -10.52 12.97
CA ILE A 600 13.23 -9.74 14.11
C ILE A 600 14.27 -8.70 13.69
N ALA A 601 14.92 -8.82 12.53
CA ALA A 601 16.01 -7.95 12.11
C ALA A 601 15.57 -6.49 12.14
N GLY A 602 16.19 -5.67 12.98
CA GLY A 602 15.87 -4.24 13.03
C GLY A 602 16.52 -3.51 11.85
N GLY A 603 15.74 -2.74 11.11
CA GLY A 603 16.19 -2.02 9.91
C GLY A 603 15.76 -2.66 8.58
N ARG A 604 16.07 -1.97 7.48
CA ARG A 604 15.99 -2.55 6.13
C ARG A 604 17.10 -3.60 6.05
N GLY A 605 16.75 -4.89 5.99
CA GLY A 605 17.75 -5.93 5.71
C GLY A 605 18.44 -5.70 4.35
N ASP A 606 19.45 -6.50 4.01
CA ASP A 606 20.16 -6.41 2.71
C ASP A 606 19.19 -6.43 1.49
N ASP A 607 17.99 -7.00 1.66
CA ASP A 607 16.91 -7.07 0.66
C ASP A 607 15.88 -5.91 0.71
N GLY A 608 16.04 -4.92 1.59
CA GLY A 608 15.13 -3.78 1.72
C GLY A 608 13.76 -4.06 2.35
N ALA A 609 13.43 -5.34 2.63
CA ALA A 609 12.18 -5.73 3.27
C ALA A 609 12.16 -5.37 4.77
N ARG A 610 11.07 -4.72 5.22
CA ARG A 610 10.83 -4.39 6.64
C ARG A 610 10.47 -5.64 7.46
N SER A 611 11.08 -5.79 8.64
CA SER A 611 10.79 -6.87 9.59
C SER A 611 9.39 -6.77 10.21
N LEU A 612 8.90 -7.89 10.75
CA LEU A 612 7.59 -7.96 11.40
C LEU A 612 7.51 -7.02 12.61
N VAL A 613 8.59 -6.97 13.41
CA VAL A 613 8.68 -6.06 14.56
C VAL A 613 8.47 -4.60 14.13
N SER A 614 9.12 -4.14 13.06
CA SER A 614 8.94 -2.77 12.57
C SER A 614 7.51 -2.52 12.06
N ARG A 615 6.93 -3.46 11.32
CA ARG A 615 5.57 -3.29 10.77
C ARG A 615 4.52 -3.18 11.87
N ILE A 616 4.63 -4.01 12.91
CA ILE A 616 3.69 -4.01 14.05
C ILE A 616 3.87 -2.76 14.91
N ARG A 617 5.10 -2.26 15.12
CA ARG A 617 5.32 -0.99 15.83
C ARG A 617 4.69 0.20 15.11
N GLU A 618 4.70 0.20 13.77
CA GLU A 618 4.06 1.23 12.97
C GLU A 618 2.53 1.07 12.95
N GLN A 619 2.04 -0.17 12.94
CA GLN A 619 0.62 -0.51 12.84
C GLN A 619 0.24 -1.65 13.81
N PRO A 620 0.09 -1.35 15.13
CA PRO A 620 -0.18 -2.38 16.14
C PRO A 620 -1.59 -2.97 16.01
N PHE A 621 -2.52 -2.17 15.52
CA PHE A 621 -3.88 -2.59 15.16
C PHE A 621 -3.88 -3.17 13.75
N SER A 622 -3.85 -4.50 13.67
CA SER A 622 -3.78 -5.22 12.40
C SER A 622 -4.26 -6.67 12.54
N VAL A 623 -4.56 -7.30 11.41
CA VAL A 623 -4.67 -8.75 11.30
C VAL A 623 -3.32 -9.28 10.81
N VAL A 624 -2.71 -10.19 11.57
CA VAL A 624 -1.46 -10.87 11.18
C VAL A 624 -1.80 -12.24 10.64
N LEU A 625 -1.62 -12.44 9.33
CA LEU A 625 -1.88 -13.71 8.66
C LEU A 625 -0.56 -14.45 8.41
N LEU A 626 -0.39 -15.58 9.09
CA LEU A 626 0.72 -16.50 8.93
C LEU A 626 0.27 -17.68 8.06
N ASP A 627 0.55 -17.60 6.76
CA ASP A 627 0.06 -18.56 5.77
C ASP A 627 0.95 -19.81 5.73
N GLU A 628 0.35 -21.01 5.67
CA GLU A 628 1.04 -22.31 5.61
C GLU A 628 2.04 -22.54 6.76
N PHE A 629 1.61 -22.27 7.99
CA PHE A 629 2.49 -22.24 9.17
C PHE A 629 3.21 -23.57 9.46
N GLU A 630 2.68 -24.71 9.01
CA GLU A 630 3.37 -26.01 9.10
C GLU A 630 4.70 -26.06 8.34
N LYS A 631 4.93 -25.15 7.38
CA LYS A 631 6.16 -25.09 6.59
C LYS A 631 7.29 -24.34 7.29
N ALA A 632 6.99 -23.52 8.30
CA ALA A 632 8.02 -22.76 8.99
C ALA A 632 8.99 -23.66 9.77
N HIS A 633 10.24 -23.19 9.91
CA HIS A 633 11.21 -23.83 10.79
C HIS A 633 10.77 -23.75 12.27
N PRO A 634 11.05 -24.76 13.12
CA PRO A 634 10.68 -24.75 14.54
C PRO A 634 11.10 -23.49 15.33
N ASN A 635 12.24 -22.88 15.01
CA ASN A 635 12.66 -21.60 15.64
C ASN A 635 11.64 -20.47 15.45
N VAL A 636 10.90 -20.48 14.35
CA VAL A 636 9.81 -19.52 14.11
C VAL A 636 8.62 -19.83 15.01
N TRP A 637 8.33 -21.12 15.23
CA TRP A 637 7.27 -21.52 16.16
C TRP A 637 7.58 -21.06 17.58
N ASP A 638 8.81 -21.29 18.04
CA ASP A 638 9.26 -20.88 19.38
C ASP A 638 9.17 -19.37 19.58
N LEU A 639 9.48 -18.59 18.54
CA LEU A 639 9.31 -17.14 18.54
C LEU A 639 7.85 -16.72 18.72
N PHE A 640 6.92 -17.36 17.98
CA PHE A 640 5.50 -17.01 18.06
C PHE A 640 4.83 -17.50 19.34
N LEU A 641 5.37 -18.52 20.04
CA LEU A 641 4.89 -18.90 21.38
C LEU A 641 4.96 -17.71 22.34
N GLN A 642 6.10 -16.99 22.36
CA GLN A 642 6.26 -15.78 23.16
C GLN A 642 5.22 -14.72 22.78
N VAL A 643 4.94 -14.54 21.49
CA VAL A 643 3.93 -13.58 21.00
C VAL A 643 2.52 -13.96 21.45
N PHE A 644 2.18 -15.25 21.48
CA PHE A 644 0.84 -15.71 21.87
C PHE A 644 0.58 -15.59 23.37
N ASP A 645 1.63 -15.61 24.18
CA ASP A 645 1.54 -15.52 25.64
C ASP A 645 1.67 -14.09 26.15
N ASP A 646 2.68 -13.36 25.70
CA ASP A 646 3.02 -12.04 26.23
C ASP A 646 2.60 -10.88 25.31
N GLY A 647 2.11 -11.20 24.10
CA GLY A 647 1.71 -10.21 23.11
C GLY A 647 2.86 -9.31 22.64
N ARG A 648 4.12 -9.71 22.83
CA ARG A 648 5.29 -8.86 22.57
C ARG A 648 6.39 -9.61 21.83
N LEU A 649 7.08 -8.89 20.95
CA LEU A 649 8.28 -9.39 20.25
C LEU A 649 9.33 -8.28 20.17
N SER A 650 10.56 -8.56 20.59
CA SER A 650 11.64 -7.56 20.59
C SER A 650 12.72 -7.85 19.56
N ASP A 651 13.30 -6.80 18.98
CA ASP A 651 14.43 -6.91 18.05
C ASP A 651 15.82 -6.93 18.71
N GLN A 652 16.84 -7.15 17.86
CA GLN A 652 18.26 -7.12 18.24
C GLN A 652 18.78 -5.72 18.64
N HIS A 653 18.00 -4.66 18.39
CA HIS A 653 18.32 -3.29 18.81
C HIS A 653 17.55 -2.85 20.07
N GLY A 654 16.56 -3.63 20.49
CA GLY A 654 15.80 -3.43 21.73
C GLY A 654 14.44 -2.79 21.48
N ASN A 655 14.02 -2.73 20.23
CA ASN A 655 12.70 -2.27 19.88
C ASN A 655 11.69 -3.39 20.11
N THR A 656 10.65 -3.12 20.89
CA THR A 656 9.59 -4.09 21.17
C THR A 656 8.34 -3.74 20.36
N ALA A 657 7.81 -4.73 19.63
CA ALA A 657 6.52 -4.71 18.96
C ALA A 657 5.44 -5.25 19.88
N ASP A 658 4.26 -4.62 19.85
CA ASP A 658 3.10 -4.98 20.64
C ASP A 658 1.98 -5.56 19.75
N PHE A 659 1.65 -6.82 19.99
CA PHE A 659 0.62 -7.60 19.31
C PHE A 659 -0.70 -7.66 20.10
N ARG A 660 -0.81 -7.03 21.28
CA ARG A 660 -2.03 -7.03 22.10
C ARG A 660 -3.25 -6.44 21.39
N HIS A 661 -3.02 -5.63 20.36
CA HIS A 661 -4.06 -5.05 19.51
C HIS A 661 -4.21 -5.74 18.16
N SER A 662 -3.54 -6.88 17.96
CA SER A 662 -3.57 -7.63 16.72
C SER A 662 -4.42 -8.89 16.84
N ILE A 663 -5.03 -9.30 15.73
CA ILE A 663 -5.62 -10.65 15.60
C ILE A 663 -4.65 -11.49 14.78
N ILE A 664 -4.21 -12.61 15.33
CA ILE A 664 -3.27 -13.50 14.65
C ILE A 664 -4.04 -14.69 14.08
N ILE A 665 -3.93 -14.89 12.77
CA ILE A 665 -4.53 -16.01 12.05
C ILE A 665 -3.42 -16.82 11.44
N LEU A 666 -3.33 -18.09 11.81
CA LEU A 666 -2.47 -19.08 11.22
C LEU A 666 -3.28 -19.90 10.24
N THR A 667 -2.76 -20.16 9.04
CA THR A 667 -3.39 -21.12 8.13
C THR A 667 -2.55 -22.39 8.06
N SER A 668 -3.25 -23.51 7.89
CA SER A 668 -2.61 -24.78 7.62
C SER A 668 -3.37 -25.59 6.57
N ASN A 669 -2.60 -26.28 5.72
CA ASN A 669 -3.13 -27.23 4.75
C ASN A 669 -3.16 -28.67 5.28
N VAL A 670 -2.89 -28.85 6.58
CA VAL A 670 -3.06 -30.12 7.29
C VAL A 670 -4.50 -30.60 7.13
N GLY A 671 -4.66 -31.87 6.74
CA GLY A 671 -5.95 -32.48 6.39
C GLY A 671 -6.25 -32.57 4.89
N SER A 672 -5.44 -31.96 4.02
CA SER A 672 -5.57 -32.08 2.56
C SER A 672 -5.22 -33.46 2.00
N THR A 673 -4.33 -34.22 2.65
CA THR A 673 -3.98 -35.61 2.27
C THR A 673 -5.04 -36.62 2.69
N ILE A 674 -5.80 -36.34 3.74
CA ILE A 674 -6.90 -37.21 4.19
C ILE A 674 -8.01 -37.24 3.14
N ALA A 675 -8.25 -36.12 2.45
CA ALA A 675 -9.16 -36.08 1.29
C ALA A 675 -8.68 -36.92 0.10
N ARG A 676 -7.36 -37.17 -0.06
CA ARG A 676 -6.77 -37.95 -1.17
C ARG A 676 -6.87 -39.47 -1.01
N GLY A 677 -7.23 -39.98 0.17
CA GLY A 677 -7.22 -41.43 0.47
C GLY A 677 -8.29 -42.27 -0.23
N ALA A 678 -9.21 -41.68 -0.98
CA ALA A 678 -10.21 -42.40 -1.76
C ALA A 678 -9.66 -42.82 -3.14
N GLY A 679 -8.70 -43.74 -3.16
CA GLY A 679 -8.20 -44.36 -4.39
C GLY A 679 -9.07 -45.54 -4.87
N PRO A 680 -9.05 -45.90 -6.17
CA PRO A 680 -9.86 -46.97 -6.72
C PRO A 680 -9.23 -48.34 -6.42
N GLY A 681 -9.71 -49.01 -5.38
CA GLY A 681 -9.23 -50.34 -5.00
C GLY A 681 -10.22 -51.05 -4.07
N PHE A 682 -10.62 -52.26 -4.45
CA PHE A 682 -11.36 -53.19 -3.59
C PHE A 682 -10.60 -53.31 -2.26
N THR A 683 -11.23 -52.93 -1.14
CA THR A 683 -10.68 -52.79 0.23
C THR A 683 -10.18 -51.40 0.69
N ALA A 684 -10.65 -50.31 0.09
CA ALA A 684 -10.58 -49.00 0.76
C ALA A 684 -11.74 -48.84 1.77
N SER A 685 -11.45 -48.99 3.08
CA SER A 685 -12.30 -48.38 4.11
C SER A 685 -12.21 -46.86 3.94
N ALA A 686 -13.18 -46.28 3.24
CA ALA A 686 -13.21 -44.88 2.84
C ALA A 686 -13.44 -43.95 4.05
N GLY A 687 -12.34 -43.61 4.73
CA GLY A 687 -12.32 -42.62 5.80
C GLY A 687 -12.56 -41.21 5.24
N GLY A 688 -13.80 -40.73 5.32
CA GLY A 688 -14.16 -39.35 5.00
C GLY A 688 -13.44 -38.32 5.90
N TYR A 689 -13.46 -37.06 5.47
CA TYR A 689 -12.95 -35.91 6.23
C TYR A 689 -13.70 -35.81 7.59
N SER A 690 -13.15 -36.43 8.63
CA SER A 690 -13.71 -36.42 9.98
C SER A 690 -12.91 -35.49 10.89
N ARG A 691 -13.59 -34.78 11.79
CA ARG A 691 -12.96 -33.89 12.79
C ARG A 691 -11.84 -34.59 13.54
N GLY A 692 -12.07 -35.82 14.00
CA GLY A 692 -11.08 -36.60 14.73
C GLY A 692 -9.83 -36.96 13.90
N THR A 693 -9.98 -37.22 12.60
CA THR A 693 -8.85 -37.51 11.72
C THR A 693 -7.99 -36.25 11.47
N VAL A 694 -8.64 -35.10 11.27
CA VAL A 694 -7.93 -33.81 11.08
C VAL A 694 -7.25 -33.36 12.36
N GLU A 695 -7.91 -33.49 13.52
CA GLU A 695 -7.30 -33.22 14.83
C GLU A 695 -6.08 -34.12 15.06
N LYS A 696 -6.17 -35.42 14.74
CA LYS A 696 -5.01 -36.33 14.82
C LYS A 696 -3.85 -35.87 13.93
N ALA A 697 -4.12 -35.49 12.68
CA ALA A 697 -3.11 -34.97 11.76
C ALA A 697 -2.49 -33.64 12.25
N LEU A 698 -3.28 -32.78 12.92
CA LEU A 698 -2.78 -31.57 13.56
C LEU A 698 -1.84 -31.89 14.73
N TYR A 699 -2.17 -32.87 15.57
CA TYR A 699 -1.29 -33.32 16.65
C TYR A 699 -0.02 -34.02 16.18
N GLU A 700 -0.02 -34.61 14.98
CA GLU A 700 1.18 -35.18 14.35
C GLU A 700 2.07 -34.09 13.74
N THR A 701 1.49 -32.99 13.26
CA THR A 701 2.21 -31.89 12.59
C THR A 701 2.73 -30.85 13.58
N PHE A 702 1.89 -30.42 14.53
CA PHE A 702 2.21 -29.39 15.50
C PHE A 702 2.41 -29.98 16.90
N ARG A 703 3.36 -29.42 17.66
CA ARG A 703 3.58 -29.80 19.06
C ARG A 703 2.34 -29.46 19.90
N ARG A 704 1.98 -30.30 20.87
CA ARG A 704 0.84 -30.06 21.78
C ARG A 704 0.93 -28.73 22.52
N GLU A 705 2.13 -28.37 22.97
CA GLU A 705 2.40 -27.10 23.65
C GLU A 705 1.95 -25.91 22.79
N PHE A 706 2.24 -25.95 21.49
CA PHE A 706 1.85 -24.91 20.55
C PHE A 706 0.33 -24.81 20.37
N LEU A 707 -0.34 -25.95 20.14
CA LEU A 707 -1.80 -25.97 19.96
C LEU A 707 -2.53 -25.46 21.21
N ASN A 708 -2.00 -25.73 22.40
CA ASN A 708 -2.58 -25.28 23.66
C ASN A 708 -2.44 -23.76 23.90
N ARG A 709 -1.57 -23.04 23.17
CA ARG A 709 -1.47 -21.57 23.24
C ARG A 709 -2.45 -20.85 22.31
N LEU A 710 -3.04 -21.56 21.36
CA LEU A 710 -4.04 -21.00 20.46
C LEU A 710 -5.37 -20.83 21.20
N ASP A 711 -6.10 -19.75 20.91
CA ASP A 711 -7.42 -19.55 21.52
C ASP A 711 -8.47 -20.49 20.91
N ARG A 712 -8.37 -20.75 19.60
CA ARG A 712 -9.27 -21.68 18.90
C ARG A 712 -8.65 -22.24 17.62
N VAL A 713 -8.84 -23.54 17.42
CA VAL A 713 -8.58 -24.22 16.15
C VAL A 713 -9.91 -24.34 15.39
N VAL A 714 -9.94 -23.84 14.16
CA VAL A 714 -11.12 -23.80 13.30
C VAL A 714 -10.87 -24.69 12.09
N LEU A 715 -11.78 -25.64 11.88
CA LEU A 715 -11.67 -26.60 10.78
C LEU A 715 -12.48 -26.15 9.57
N PHE A 716 -11.82 -26.02 8.43
CA PHE A 716 -12.42 -25.64 7.16
C PHE A 716 -12.82 -26.89 6.38
N ARG A 717 -14.12 -26.99 6.10
CA ARG A 717 -14.67 -28.14 5.38
C ARG A 717 -14.32 -28.06 3.89
N PRO A 718 -14.09 -29.19 3.20
CA PRO A 718 -14.04 -29.22 1.74
C PRO A 718 -15.29 -28.56 1.14
N LEU A 719 -15.12 -27.84 0.04
CA LEU A 719 -16.25 -27.18 -0.63
C LEU A 719 -17.11 -28.25 -1.32
N ASP A 720 -18.40 -28.26 -1.02
CA ASP A 720 -19.36 -29.07 -1.75
C ASP A 720 -19.75 -28.40 -3.08
N ARG A 721 -20.44 -29.16 -3.94
CA ARG A 721 -20.84 -28.68 -5.26
C ARG A 721 -21.80 -27.49 -5.16
N ALA A 722 -22.62 -27.44 -4.12
CA ALA A 722 -23.55 -26.33 -3.85
C ALA A 722 -22.82 -25.03 -3.49
N ALA A 723 -21.86 -25.07 -2.55
CA ALA A 723 -21.01 -23.92 -2.21
C ALA A 723 -20.19 -23.46 -3.41
N MET A 724 -19.67 -24.40 -4.22
CA MET A 724 -18.97 -24.05 -5.45
C MET A 724 -19.84 -23.36 -6.47
N ARG A 725 -21.10 -23.79 -6.66
CA ARG A 725 -22.06 -23.09 -7.51
C ARG A 725 -22.28 -21.65 -7.04
N GLY A 726 -22.41 -21.44 -5.73
CA GLY A 726 -22.50 -20.10 -5.14
C GLY A 726 -21.26 -19.25 -5.41
N ILE A 727 -20.04 -19.82 -5.30
CA ILE A 727 -18.78 -19.14 -5.61
C ILE A 727 -18.69 -18.81 -7.11
N LEU A 728 -19.09 -19.74 -7.98
CA LEU A 728 -19.11 -19.52 -9.43
C LEU A 728 -19.99 -18.33 -9.80
N HIS A 729 -21.21 -18.24 -9.28
CA HIS A 729 -22.07 -17.09 -9.53
C HIS A 729 -21.45 -15.76 -9.09
N LYS A 730 -20.77 -15.73 -7.94
CA LYS A 730 -20.07 -14.53 -7.46
C LYS A 730 -18.91 -14.13 -8.39
N GLU A 731 -18.11 -15.10 -8.83
CA GLU A 731 -16.99 -14.84 -9.73
C GLU A 731 -17.46 -14.45 -11.14
N LEU A 732 -18.57 -15.01 -11.63
CA LEU A 732 -19.23 -14.58 -12.87
C LEU A 732 -19.75 -13.14 -12.75
N ALA A 733 -20.41 -12.77 -11.66
CA ALA A 733 -20.86 -11.40 -11.43
C ALA A 733 -19.69 -10.40 -11.45
N ARG A 734 -18.58 -10.72 -10.77
CA ARG A 734 -17.34 -9.93 -10.82
C ARG A 734 -16.75 -9.85 -12.23
N ALA A 735 -16.82 -10.94 -13.00
CA ALA A 735 -16.33 -10.95 -14.37
C ALA A 735 -17.13 -9.98 -15.28
N LEU A 736 -18.44 -9.84 -15.04
CA LEU A 736 -19.31 -8.89 -15.77
C LEU A 736 -19.01 -7.41 -15.43
N GLU A 737 -18.43 -7.11 -14.27
CA GLU A 737 -18.01 -5.74 -13.90
C GLU A 737 -16.76 -5.25 -14.64
N ARG A 738 -16.05 -6.13 -15.36
CA ARG A 738 -14.85 -5.77 -16.14
C ARG A 738 -15.18 -4.72 -17.20
N ARG A 739 -14.29 -3.75 -17.41
CA ARG A 739 -14.49 -2.61 -18.33
C ARG A 739 -15.03 -2.99 -19.72
N GLY A 740 -14.58 -4.12 -20.27
CA GLY A 740 -15.02 -4.60 -21.58
C GLY A 740 -16.48 -5.06 -21.65
N LEU A 741 -17.10 -5.37 -20.52
CA LEU A 741 -18.51 -5.79 -20.42
C LEU A 741 -19.35 -4.71 -19.74
N ARG A 742 -18.81 -4.03 -18.72
CA ARG A 742 -19.49 -2.96 -17.96
C ARG A 742 -19.88 -1.73 -18.79
N SER A 743 -19.14 -1.41 -19.85
CA SER A 743 -19.47 -0.27 -20.72
C SER A 743 -20.53 -0.59 -21.77
N ARG A 744 -21.16 -1.77 -21.70
CA ARG A 744 -22.09 -2.30 -22.69
C ARG A 744 -23.35 -2.79 -21.96
N ASP A 745 -24.53 -2.36 -22.41
CA ASP A 745 -25.81 -2.73 -21.80
C ASP A 745 -26.26 -4.15 -22.20
N TRP A 746 -25.38 -5.15 -22.00
CA TRP A 746 -25.68 -6.55 -22.31
C TRP A 746 -26.25 -7.26 -21.09
N ALA A 747 -27.46 -7.79 -21.23
CA ALA A 747 -28.00 -8.73 -20.25
C ALA A 747 -27.52 -10.14 -20.59
N VAL A 748 -26.80 -10.76 -19.66
CA VAL A 748 -26.21 -12.10 -19.81
C VAL A 748 -27.11 -13.16 -19.18
N GLU A 749 -27.44 -14.18 -19.94
CA GLU A 749 -28.19 -15.36 -19.49
C GLU A 749 -27.34 -16.62 -19.48
N TRP A 750 -27.43 -17.34 -18.37
CA TRP A 750 -26.73 -18.60 -18.15
C TRP A 750 -27.74 -19.75 -18.22
N GLU A 751 -27.57 -20.66 -19.18
CA GLU A 751 -28.25 -21.95 -19.15
C GLU A 751 -27.64 -22.82 -18.02
N PRO A 752 -28.44 -23.67 -17.33
CA PRO A 752 -27.90 -24.60 -16.33
C PRO A 752 -26.72 -25.45 -16.85
N SER A 753 -26.77 -25.83 -18.14
CA SER A 753 -25.70 -26.57 -18.83
C SER A 753 -24.34 -25.84 -18.81
N ALA A 754 -24.34 -24.50 -18.93
CA ALA A 754 -23.12 -23.69 -18.93
C ALA A 754 -22.51 -23.58 -17.52
N VAL A 755 -23.37 -23.47 -16.50
CA VAL A 755 -22.95 -23.44 -15.10
C VAL A 755 -22.33 -24.78 -14.72
N GLU A 756 -22.97 -25.89 -15.06
CA GLU A 756 -22.42 -27.22 -14.80
C GLU A 756 -21.13 -27.49 -15.58
N PHE A 757 -21.04 -27.05 -16.83
CA PHE A 757 -19.79 -27.12 -17.61
C PHE A 757 -18.63 -26.41 -16.92
N LEU A 758 -18.85 -25.18 -16.41
CA LEU A 758 -17.83 -24.41 -15.70
C LEU A 758 -17.49 -25.02 -14.34
N LEU A 759 -18.46 -25.65 -13.66
CA LEU A 759 -18.20 -26.41 -12.45
C LEU A 759 -17.36 -27.64 -12.73
N ASP A 760 -17.70 -28.45 -13.73
CA ASP A 760 -16.96 -29.68 -14.07
C ASP A 760 -15.53 -29.39 -14.51
N ARG A 761 -15.29 -28.29 -15.23
CA ARG A 761 -13.94 -27.87 -15.63
C ARG A 761 -13.19 -27.09 -14.55
N GLY A 762 -13.91 -26.42 -13.65
CA GLY A 762 -13.36 -25.47 -12.67
C GLY A 762 -13.31 -25.99 -11.23
N PHE A 763 -13.88 -27.17 -10.96
CA PHE A 763 -13.92 -27.78 -9.63
C PHE A 763 -13.11 -29.07 -9.60
N THR A 764 -12.16 -29.12 -8.67
CA THR A 764 -11.56 -30.38 -8.22
C THR A 764 -11.59 -30.36 -6.69
N PRO A 765 -11.96 -31.46 -6.02
CA PRO A 765 -11.99 -31.53 -4.56
C PRO A 765 -10.65 -31.13 -3.89
N ASP A 766 -9.53 -31.34 -4.58
CA ASP A 766 -8.18 -31.09 -4.07
C ASP A 766 -7.76 -29.60 -4.11
N LEU A 767 -8.12 -28.88 -5.17
CA LEU A 767 -7.67 -27.50 -5.41
C LEU A 767 -8.71 -26.44 -4.98
N GLY A 768 -9.91 -26.88 -4.56
CA GLY A 768 -11.00 -26.02 -4.12
C GLY A 768 -11.47 -25.08 -5.23
N ALA A 769 -11.82 -23.84 -4.87
CA ALA A 769 -12.33 -22.84 -5.82
C ALA A 769 -11.25 -22.19 -6.71
N ARG A 770 -9.96 -22.50 -6.53
CA ARG A 770 -8.86 -21.83 -7.25
C ARG A 770 -8.90 -22.04 -8.78
N PRO A 771 -9.17 -23.24 -9.31
CA PRO A 771 -9.25 -23.46 -10.76
C PRO A 771 -10.46 -22.79 -11.42
N LEU A 772 -11.48 -22.42 -10.65
CA LEU A 772 -12.72 -21.85 -11.17
C LEU A 772 -12.49 -20.53 -11.93
N ARG A 773 -11.65 -19.64 -11.39
CA ARG A 773 -11.30 -18.38 -12.08
C ARG A 773 -10.64 -18.64 -13.43
N ARG A 774 -9.76 -19.65 -13.47
CA ARG A 774 -9.09 -20.07 -14.69
C ARG A 774 -10.07 -20.68 -15.69
N ALA A 775 -11.01 -21.52 -15.22
CA ALA A 775 -12.06 -22.05 -16.09
C ALA A 775 -12.95 -20.94 -16.66
N ILE A 776 -13.32 -19.94 -15.87
CA ILE A 776 -14.03 -18.73 -16.33
C ILE A 776 -13.21 -17.96 -17.37
N GLU A 777 -11.91 -17.78 -17.15
CA GLU A 777 -11.05 -17.07 -18.11
C GLU A 777 -10.86 -17.85 -19.42
N ASP A 778 -10.49 -19.12 -19.33
CA ASP A 778 -10.14 -19.97 -20.47
C ASP A 778 -11.37 -20.37 -21.30
N HIS A 779 -12.49 -20.71 -20.66
CA HIS A 779 -13.66 -21.28 -21.34
C HIS A 779 -14.78 -20.29 -21.62
N LEU A 780 -14.82 -19.15 -20.93
CA LEU A 780 -15.87 -18.15 -21.10
C LEU A 780 -15.33 -16.81 -21.60
N LEU A 781 -14.41 -16.17 -20.85
CA LEU A 781 -13.99 -14.81 -21.16
C LEU A 781 -13.10 -14.72 -22.40
N ALA A 782 -12.18 -15.66 -22.60
CA ALA A 782 -11.33 -15.67 -23.78
C ALA A 782 -12.13 -15.91 -25.09
N PRO A 783 -13.05 -16.90 -25.16
CA PRO A 783 -13.94 -17.05 -26.31
C PRO A 783 -14.84 -15.84 -26.54
N LEU A 784 -15.43 -15.29 -25.46
CA LEU A 784 -16.27 -14.10 -25.53
C LEU A 784 -15.48 -12.89 -26.07
N ALA A 785 -14.26 -12.66 -25.57
CA ALA A 785 -13.40 -11.57 -26.02
C ALA A 785 -13.03 -11.69 -27.50
N ARG A 786 -12.71 -12.90 -27.99
CA ARG A 786 -12.47 -13.15 -29.42
C ARG A 786 -13.71 -12.82 -30.25
N SER A 787 -14.88 -13.32 -29.83
CA SER A 787 -16.14 -13.07 -30.53
C SER A 787 -16.47 -11.57 -30.61
N ILE A 788 -16.25 -10.81 -29.53
CA ILE A 788 -16.45 -9.34 -29.48
C ILE A 788 -15.50 -8.58 -30.41
N VAL A 789 -14.28 -9.08 -30.63
CA VAL A 789 -13.27 -8.43 -31.49
C VAL A 789 -13.48 -8.81 -32.96
N GLU A 790 -13.83 -10.07 -33.23
CA GLU A 790 -14.00 -10.62 -34.58
C GLU A 790 -15.33 -10.20 -35.22
N HIS A 791 -16.39 -10.05 -34.42
CA HIS A 791 -17.69 -9.58 -34.89
C HIS A 791 -17.85 -8.09 -34.60
N ARG A 792 -18.51 -7.34 -35.50
CA ARG A 792 -18.85 -5.93 -35.24
C ARG A 792 -19.75 -5.91 -34.00
N ALA A 793 -19.24 -5.41 -32.88
CA ALA A 793 -19.99 -5.36 -31.63
C ALA A 793 -21.37 -4.73 -31.91
N PRO A 794 -22.48 -5.47 -31.70
CA PRO A 794 -23.79 -5.01 -32.10
C PRO A 794 -24.21 -3.76 -31.30
N GLU A 795 -24.85 -2.82 -31.97
CA GLU A 795 -25.40 -1.60 -31.37
C GLU A 795 -26.83 -1.90 -30.87
N GLY A 796 -27.11 -1.73 -29.58
CA GLY A 796 -28.45 -1.90 -28.99
C GLY A 796 -28.54 -2.86 -27.79
N GLY A 797 -29.75 -3.06 -27.27
CA GLY A 797 -30.07 -3.87 -26.08
C GLY A 797 -30.09 -5.39 -26.33
N GLN A 798 -29.07 -5.91 -27.01
CA GLN A 798 -28.97 -7.35 -27.32
C GLN A 798 -28.56 -8.18 -26.09
N PHE A 799 -29.03 -9.43 -26.03
CA PHE A 799 -28.77 -10.36 -24.93
C PHE A 799 -27.66 -11.35 -25.30
N LEU A 800 -26.83 -11.70 -24.31
CA LEU A 800 -25.78 -12.71 -24.44
C LEU A 800 -26.27 -14.02 -23.81
N PHE A 801 -26.51 -15.05 -24.63
CA PHE A 801 -26.92 -16.36 -24.13
C PHE A 801 -25.72 -17.30 -24.12
N VAL A 802 -25.44 -17.91 -22.95
CA VAL A 802 -24.32 -18.83 -22.77
C VAL A 802 -24.84 -20.23 -22.43
N ARG A 803 -24.48 -21.21 -23.25
CA ARG A 803 -24.86 -22.63 -23.10
C ARG A 803 -23.66 -23.57 -23.14
N GLY A 804 -23.79 -24.73 -22.49
CA GLY A 804 -22.84 -25.83 -22.64
C GLY A 804 -23.14 -26.64 -23.91
N ALA A 805 -22.15 -26.78 -24.79
CA ALA A 805 -22.23 -27.57 -26.01
C ALA A 805 -21.14 -28.65 -25.99
N GLY A 806 -21.36 -29.71 -25.20
CA GLY A 806 -20.42 -30.82 -25.04
C GLY A 806 -19.09 -30.38 -24.41
N ASP A 807 -18.09 -30.10 -25.23
CA ASP A 807 -16.71 -29.81 -24.82
C ASP A 807 -16.37 -28.32 -24.70
N ARG A 808 -17.30 -27.42 -25.08
CA ARG A 808 -17.13 -25.96 -25.08
C ARG A 808 -18.38 -25.21 -24.62
N LEU A 809 -18.20 -23.95 -24.22
CA LEU A 809 -19.30 -23.01 -24.09
C LEU A 809 -19.58 -22.37 -25.44
N ASP A 810 -20.86 -22.35 -25.82
CA ASP A 810 -21.35 -21.63 -26.99
C ASP A 810 -22.00 -20.32 -26.55
N VAL A 811 -21.68 -19.24 -27.25
CA VAL A 811 -22.05 -17.87 -26.87
C VAL A 811 -22.75 -17.24 -28.07
N GLU A 812 -24.05 -16.98 -27.91
CA GLU A 812 -24.91 -16.46 -28.98
C GLU A 812 -25.38 -15.04 -28.63
N PHE A 813 -25.30 -14.13 -29.61
CA PHE A 813 -25.85 -12.77 -29.52
C PHE A 813 -27.25 -12.79 -30.12
N ILE A 814 -28.25 -12.45 -29.30
CA ILE A 814 -29.66 -12.46 -29.72
C ILE A 814 -30.18 -11.03 -29.86
N ASP A 815 -30.68 -10.71 -31.06
CA ASP A 815 -31.28 -9.42 -31.41
C ASP A 815 -32.80 -9.41 -31.12
N PRO A 816 -33.30 -8.54 -30.22
CA PRO A 816 -34.72 -8.48 -29.88
C PRO A 816 -35.63 -7.92 -30.99
N ASP A 817 -35.11 -7.24 -32.03
CA ASP A 817 -35.93 -6.51 -33.03
C ASP A 817 -36.14 -7.24 -34.38
N ALA A 818 -35.85 -8.55 -34.47
CA ALA A 818 -36.01 -9.31 -35.71
C ALA A 818 -37.50 -9.58 -36.08
N PRO A 819 -37.94 -9.40 -37.35
CA PRO A 819 -39.36 -9.45 -37.72
C PRO A 819 -39.97 -10.87 -37.61
N ALA A 820 -41.12 -10.97 -36.94
CA ALA A 820 -41.87 -12.21 -36.71
C ALA A 820 -42.69 -12.70 -37.92
N ALA A 821 -42.72 -14.02 -38.15
CA ALA A 821 -43.61 -14.68 -39.12
C ALA A 821 -44.84 -15.30 -38.42
N GLY A 822 -45.93 -15.47 -39.19
CA GLY A 822 -47.32 -15.64 -38.72
C GLY A 822 -47.60 -16.68 -37.63
N VAL A 823 -48.55 -16.32 -36.76
CA VAL A 823 -49.06 -17.10 -35.63
C VAL A 823 -50.05 -18.15 -36.11
N ALA A 824 -49.84 -19.43 -35.77
CA ALA A 824 -50.87 -20.45 -35.94
C ALA A 824 -51.88 -20.41 -34.78
N THR A 825 -53.15 -20.55 -35.12
CA THR A 825 -54.23 -20.74 -34.14
C THR A 825 -54.28 -22.20 -33.71
N ALA A 826 -53.45 -22.57 -32.72
CA ALA A 826 -53.56 -23.88 -32.07
C ALA A 826 -54.68 -23.84 -31.02
N ALA A 827 -55.90 -24.14 -31.44
CA ALA A 827 -56.97 -24.52 -30.52
C ALA A 827 -56.70 -25.93 -29.97
N ALA A 828 -56.70 -26.06 -28.64
CA ALA A 828 -56.95 -27.28 -27.88
C ALA A 828 -55.97 -28.47 -28.04
N ALA A 829 -54.66 -28.26 -27.81
CA ALA A 829 -53.81 -29.34 -27.33
C ALA A 829 -53.62 -29.17 -25.82
N SER A 830 -54.25 -30.02 -25.00
CA SER A 830 -53.99 -30.11 -23.56
C SER A 830 -52.73 -30.93 -23.24
N ASP A 831 -52.10 -31.50 -24.26
CA ASP A 831 -50.95 -32.39 -24.14
C ASP A 831 -49.67 -31.64 -24.56
N LEU A 832 -48.71 -31.56 -23.65
CA LEU A 832 -47.41 -30.92 -23.87
C LEU A 832 -46.66 -31.55 -25.05
N ARG A 833 -46.82 -32.86 -25.30
CA ARG A 833 -46.19 -33.54 -26.45
C ARG A 833 -46.70 -33.00 -27.79
N ALA A 834 -48.01 -32.79 -27.92
CA ALA A 834 -48.62 -32.23 -29.12
C ALA A 834 -48.24 -30.75 -29.32
N LEU A 835 -48.03 -30.01 -28.22
CA LEU A 835 -47.52 -28.64 -28.28
C LEU A 835 -46.07 -28.59 -28.78
N VAL A 836 -45.21 -29.53 -28.38
CA VAL A 836 -43.84 -29.63 -28.92
C VAL A 836 -43.84 -29.86 -30.42
N ASP A 837 -44.68 -30.79 -30.92
CA ASP A 837 -44.80 -31.06 -32.36
C ASP A 837 -45.33 -29.84 -33.13
N ALA A 838 -46.38 -29.18 -32.61
CA ALA A 838 -46.95 -27.97 -33.22
C ALA A 838 -45.97 -26.79 -33.24
N ALA A 839 -45.12 -26.66 -32.20
CA ALA A 839 -44.14 -25.59 -32.09
C ALA A 839 -42.99 -25.69 -33.12
N GLN A 840 -42.81 -26.86 -33.75
CA GLN A 840 -41.83 -27.04 -34.81
C GLN A 840 -42.31 -26.43 -36.14
N ASP A 841 -43.62 -26.40 -36.39
CA ASP A 841 -44.22 -25.92 -37.63
C ASP A 841 -44.77 -24.48 -37.52
N ALA A 842 -45.11 -24.02 -36.31
CA ALA A 842 -45.61 -22.66 -36.08
C ALA A 842 -45.33 -22.10 -34.68
N ALA A 843 -45.29 -20.77 -34.53
CA ALA A 843 -45.04 -20.12 -33.24
C ALA A 843 -46.24 -20.26 -32.28
N LEU A 844 -45.98 -20.78 -31.07
CA LEU A 844 -46.98 -20.88 -30.00
C LEU A 844 -47.07 -19.57 -29.20
N PRO A 845 -48.28 -19.05 -28.91
CA PRO A 845 -48.45 -17.93 -27.98
C PRO A 845 -48.01 -18.28 -26.56
N ALA A 846 -47.45 -17.29 -25.83
CA ALA A 846 -47.09 -17.45 -24.41
C ALA A 846 -48.26 -17.93 -23.55
N ALA A 847 -49.46 -17.44 -23.85
CA ALA A 847 -50.69 -17.80 -23.15
C ALA A 847 -51.04 -19.30 -23.24
N THR A 848 -50.49 -20.02 -24.23
CA THR A 848 -50.70 -21.46 -24.39
C THR A 848 -49.80 -22.28 -23.46
N LEU A 849 -48.59 -21.80 -23.16
CA LEU A 849 -47.59 -22.53 -22.35
C LEU A 849 -47.66 -22.19 -20.86
N GLU A 850 -48.18 -21.01 -20.52
CA GLU A 850 -48.31 -20.52 -19.15
C GLU A 850 -49.09 -21.46 -18.22
N PRO A 851 -50.28 -22.01 -18.59
CA PRO A 851 -51.02 -22.91 -17.70
C PRO A 851 -50.23 -24.18 -17.36
N HIS A 852 -49.41 -24.68 -18.30
CA HIS A 852 -48.58 -25.86 -18.08
C HIS A 852 -47.43 -25.58 -17.11
N LEU A 853 -46.74 -24.45 -17.26
CA LEU A 853 -45.71 -24.05 -16.30
C LEU A 853 -46.29 -23.88 -14.89
N LEU A 854 -47.42 -23.18 -14.75
CA LEU A 854 -48.08 -23.00 -13.46
C LEU A 854 -48.49 -24.33 -12.82
N ALA A 855 -49.01 -25.27 -13.62
CA ALA A 855 -49.36 -26.60 -13.14
C ALA A 855 -48.13 -27.40 -12.65
N LEU A 856 -47.01 -27.34 -13.38
CA LEU A 856 -45.77 -28.02 -12.96
C LEU A 856 -45.13 -27.35 -11.74
N SER A 857 -45.09 -26.01 -11.67
CA SER A 857 -44.62 -25.26 -10.50
C SER A 857 -45.44 -25.60 -9.25
N ALA A 858 -46.78 -25.65 -9.36
CA ALA A 858 -47.65 -26.02 -8.25
C ALA A 858 -47.38 -27.44 -7.70
N ARG A 859 -46.97 -28.38 -8.57
CA ARG A 859 -46.60 -29.75 -8.14
C ARG A 859 -45.28 -29.82 -7.36
N VAL A 860 -44.37 -28.89 -7.63
CA VAL A 860 -43.05 -28.79 -6.95
C VAL A 860 -43.14 -27.92 -5.69
N GLU A 861 -44.08 -26.99 -5.64
CA GLU A 861 -44.39 -26.18 -4.46
C GLU A 861 -45.33 -26.89 -3.47
N ASP A 862 -45.89 -28.05 -3.83
CA ASP A 862 -46.77 -28.84 -2.96
C ASP A 862 -46.07 -29.31 -1.67
N GLY A 863 -46.86 -29.47 -0.61
CA GLY A 863 -46.36 -29.92 0.69
C GLY A 863 -45.67 -31.28 0.61
N SER A 864 -46.18 -32.20 -0.21
CA SER A 864 -45.59 -33.53 -0.40
C SER A 864 -44.20 -33.49 -1.06
N TRP A 865 -43.94 -32.52 -1.94
CA TRP A 865 -42.64 -32.35 -2.57
C TRP A 865 -41.60 -31.89 -1.54
N ASN A 866 -41.93 -30.89 -0.74
CA ASN A 866 -41.06 -30.35 0.29
C ASN A 866 -40.81 -31.36 1.42
N GLU A 867 -41.84 -32.07 1.88
CA GLU A 867 -41.71 -33.12 2.90
C GLU A 867 -40.77 -34.23 2.45
N ALA A 868 -40.88 -34.67 1.19
CA ALA A 868 -40.00 -35.71 0.66
C ALA A 868 -38.57 -35.20 0.40
N ARG A 869 -38.39 -33.92 0.05
CA ARG A 869 -37.08 -33.27 -0.01
C ARG A 869 -36.43 -33.25 1.37
N ASP A 870 -37.14 -32.76 2.38
CA ASP A 870 -36.64 -32.66 3.74
C ASP A 870 -36.37 -34.05 4.34
N ALA A 871 -37.13 -35.08 3.96
CA ALA A 871 -36.85 -36.47 4.31
C ALA A 871 -35.55 -36.99 3.66
N ASP A 872 -35.30 -36.69 2.39
CA ASP A 872 -34.07 -37.07 1.69
C ASP A 872 -32.83 -36.35 2.30
N PHE A 873 -32.93 -35.05 2.63
CA PHE A 873 -31.87 -34.32 3.34
C PHE A 873 -31.71 -34.76 4.81
N GLY A 874 -32.80 -35.14 5.48
CA GLY A 874 -32.79 -35.74 6.80
C GLY A 874 -32.01 -37.05 6.81
N ALA A 875 -32.31 -37.95 5.87
CA ALA A 875 -31.60 -39.20 5.69
C ALA A 875 -30.10 -38.96 5.39
N MET A 876 -29.76 -37.91 4.63
CA MET A 876 -28.36 -37.54 4.36
C MET A 876 -27.56 -37.16 5.63
N ASN A 877 -28.25 -36.68 6.67
CA ASN A 877 -27.65 -36.30 7.96
C ASN A 877 -27.52 -37.47 8.95
N ASP A 878 -28.03 -38.66 8.62
CA ASP A 878 -27.94 -39.82 9.49
C ASP A 878 -26.49 -40.33 9.63
N ALA A 879 -26.12 -40.71 10.86
CA ALA A 879 -24.81 -41.22 11.23
C ALA A 879 -24.57 -42.64 10.66
N GLY A 880 -24.38 -42.71 9.35
CA GLY A 880 -24.21 -43.98 8.61
C GLY A 880 -24.62 -43.88 7.13
N PHE A 881 -25.32 -42.81 6.74
CA PHE A 881 -25.80 -42.59 5.36
C PHE A 881 -24.69 -42.76 4.31
N TRP A 882 -23.55 -42.12 4.51
CA TRP A 882 -22.43 -42.14 3.57
C TRP A 882 -21.72 -43.49 3.46
N THR A 883 -22.05 -44.44 4.33
CA THR A 883 -21.58 -45.83 4.28
C THR A 883 -22.62 -46.81 3.72
N ASP A 884 -23.89 -46.44 3.69
CA ASP A 884 -24.99 -47.28 3.20
C ASP A 884 -25.00 -47.32 1.66
N PRO A 885 -25.03 -48.51 1.01
CA PRO A 885 -25.31 -48.63 -0.42
C PRO A 885 -26.66 -48.04 -0.84
N GLY A 886 -27.63 -47.93 0.07
CA GLY A 886 -28.92 -47.28 -0.11
C GLY A 886 -28.86 -45.76 -0.29
N ARG A 887 -27.68 -45.14 -0.16
CA ARG A 887 -27.50 -43.69 -0.36
C ARG A 887 -27.61 -43.23 -1.80
N PHE A 888 -27.21 -44.06 -2.78
CA PHE A 888 -27.18 -43.63 -4.18
C PHE A 888 -28.57 -43.28 -4.72
N PRO A 889 -29.63 -44.07 -4.44
CA PRO A 889 -31.00 -43.66 -4.75
C PRO A 889 -31.45 -42.37 -4.04
N ILE A 890 -30.94 -42.06 -2.85
CA ILE A 890 -31.31 -40.85 -2.10
C ILE A 890 -30.61 -39.62 -2.71
N LEU A 891 -29.31 -39.73 -2.99
CA LEU A 891 -28.53 -38.68 -3.66
C LEU A 891 -29.05 -38.40 -5.07
N ASP A 892 -29.42 -39.44 -5.82
CA ASP A 892 -30.08 -39.31 -7.12
C ASP A 892 -31.37 -38.49 -7.00
N ARG A 893 -32.25 -38.80 -6.04
CA ARG A 893 -33.48 -38.02 -5.82
C ARG A 893 -33.21 -36.55 -5.47
N ILE A 894 -32.22 -36.28 -4.61
CA ILE A 894 -31.84 -34.90 -4.25
C ILE A 894 -31.36 -34.15 -5.49
N GLU A 895 -30.42 -34.73 -6.25
CA GLU A 895 -29.89 -34.13 -7.48
C GLU A 895 -31.00 -33.88 -8.51
N ARG A 896 -31.92 -34.84 -8.68
CA ARG A 896 -33.06 -34.72 -9.60
C ARG A 896 -34.02 -33.61 -9.20
N ARG A 897 -34.34 -33.48 -7.91
CA ARG A 897 -35.18 -32.38 -7.39
C ARG A 897 -34.55 -31.02 -7.68
N ASP A 898 -33.28 -30.86 -7.32
CA ASP A 898 -32.54 -29.61 -7.55
C ASP A 898 -32.53 -29.23 -9.04
N ARG A 899 -32.31 -30.20 -9.93
CA ARG A 899 -32.33 -29.98 -11.39
C ARG A 899 -33.71 -29.54 -11.88
N ILE A 900 -34.78 -30.21 -11.43
CA ILE A 900 -36.17 -29.87 -11.80
C ILE A 900 -36.53 -28.46 -11.32
N GLU A 901 -36.23 -28.12 -10.06
CA GLU A 901 -36.50 -26.80 -9.48
C GLU A 901 -35.76 -25.69 -10.23
N SER A 902 -34.46 -25.89 -10.52
CA SER A 902 -33.67 -24.93 -11.29
C SER A 902 -34.19 -24.77 -12.73
N ALA A 903 -34.61 -25.86 -13.36
CA ALA A 903 -35.15 -25.84 -14.72
C ALA A 903 -36.53 -25.17 -14.79
N LEU A 904 -37.39 -25.34 -13.78
CA LEU A 904 -38.66 -24.61 -13.66
C LEU A 904 -38.43 -23.10 -13.48
N ALA A 905 -37.45 -22.70 -12.66
CA ALA A 905 -37.07 -21.29 -12.54
C ALA A 905 -36.48 -20.72 -13.86
N GLY A 906 -35.80 -21.56 -14.65
CA GLY A 906 -35.40 -21.25 -16.02
C GLY A 906 -36.61 -21.03 -16.94
N ALA A 907 -37.56 -21.98 -16.94
CA ALA A 907 -38.78 -21.93 -17.73
C ALA A 907 -39.65 -20.70 -17.40
N ALA A 908 -39.75 -20.30 -16.13
CA ALA A 908 -40.45 -19.08 -15.71
C ALA A 908 -39.82 -17.80 -16.30
N ARG A 909 -38.49 -17.71 -16.30
CA ARG A 909 -37.76 -16.60 -16.94
C ARG A 909 -37.96 -16.61 -18.45
N MET A 910 -37.96 -17.78 -19.09
CA MET A 910 -38.24 -17.92 -20.53
C MET A 910 -39.66 -17.47 -20.88
N LEU A 911 -40.67 -17.83 -20.07
CA LEU A 911 -42.06 -17.41 -20.26
C LEU A 911 -42.23 -15.89 -20.10
N ASP A 912 -41.61 -15.31 -19.07
CA ASP A 912 -41.68 -13.86 -18.84
C ASP A 912 -41.01 -13.07 -19.98
N ARG A 913 -39.94 -13.60 -20.58
CA ARG A 913 -39.31 -13.04 -21.79
C ARG A 913 -40.18 -13.21 -23.04
N LEU A 914 -40.84 -14.36 -23.18
CA LEU A 914 -41.78 -14.59 -24.28
C LEU A 914 -42.94 -13.57 -24.25
N ARG A 915 -43.42 -13.19 -23.06
CA ARG A 915 -44.43 -12.11 -22.89
C ARG A 915 -43.93 -10.73 -23.32
N ARG A 916 -42.62 -10.48 -23.28
CA ARG A 916 -41.99 -9.19 -23.63
C ARG A 916 -41.61 -9.08 -25.11
N GLY A 917 -41.94 -10.09 -25.93
CA GLY A 917 -41.76 -10.05 -27.39
C GLY A 917 -40.51 -10.73 -27.93
N ALA A 918 -40.05 -11.83 -27.31
CA ALA A 918 -38.83 -12.53 -27.72
C ALA A 918 -39.06 -13.70 -28.71
N ASP A 919 -38.25 -13.69 -29.78
CA ASP A 919 -37.77 -14.73 -30.73
C ASP A 919 -38.68 -15.90 -31.21
N ARG A 920 -38.44 -16.34 -32.45
CA ARG A 920 -39.09 -17.46 -33.18
C ARG A 920 -38.86 -18.84 -32.55
N THR A 921 -37.74 -19.06 -31.85
CA THR A 921 -37.35 -20.40 -31.36
C THR A 921 -37.70 -20.64 -29.89
N LEU A 922 -37.96 -19.57 -29.13
CA LEU A 922 -38.21 -19.61 -27.70
C LEU A 922 -39.50 -20.39 -27.32
N PRO A 923 -40.64 -20.27 -28.03
CA PRO A 923 -41.83 -21.06 -27.72
C PRO A 923 -41.61 -22.56 -27.85
N ALA A 924 -40.89 -22.99 -28.89
CA ALA A 924 -40.61 -24.42 -29.13
C ALA A 924 -39.68 -25.00 -28.05
N ARG A 925 -38.65 -24.24 -27.66
CA ARG A 925 -37.74 -24.64 -26.57
C ARG A 925 -38.46 -24.70 -25.22
N LEU A 926 -39.31 -23.72 -24.93
CA LEU A 926 -40.11 -23.72 -23.69
C LEU A 926 -41.10 -24.89 -23.67
N ALA A 927 -41.83 -25.13 -24.76
CA ALA A 927 -42.73 -26.29 -24.87
C ALA A 927 -41.98 -27.61 -24.64
N GLN A 928 -40.80 -27.75 -25.23
CA GLN A 928 -39.98 -28.96 -25.07
C GLN A 928 -39.47 -29.13 -23.63
N LEU A 929 -38.98 -28.05 -23.01
CA LEU A 929 -38.54 -28.08 -21.61
C LEU A 929 -39.70 -28.45 -20.67
N LEU A 930 -40.88 -27.89 -20.88
CA LEU A 930 -42.07 -28.22 -20.08
C LEU A 930 -42.49 -29.68 -20.25
N PHE A 931 -42.47 -30.21 -21.48
CA PHE A 931 -42.72 -31.63 -21.76
C PHE A 931 -41.74 -32.55 -21.02
N LEU A 932 -40.44 -32.23 -21.06
CA LEU A 932 -39.41 -33.02 -20.37
C LEU A 932 -39.52 -32.91 -18.84
N LEU A 933 -39.87 -31.73 -18.32
CA LEU A 933 -40.08 -31.51 -16.89
C LEU A 933 -41.30 -32.27 -16.36
N GLU A 934 -42.39 -32.33 -17.12
CA GLU A 934 -43.55 -33.14 -16.76
C GLU A 934 -43.17 -34.61 -16.55
N ILE A 935 -42.44 -35.19 -17.51
CA ILE A 935 -41.94 -36.57 -17.42
C ILE A 935 -40.97 -36.73 -16.23
N ALA A 936 -40.04 -35.80 -16.03
CA ALA A 936 -39.07 -35.89 -14.96
C ALA A 936 -39.70 -35.82 -13.56
N ILE A 937 -40.71 -34.98 -13.37
CA ILE A 937 -41.49 -34.87 -12.13
C ILE A 937 -42.26 -36.18 -11.89
N ASP A 938 -42.94 -36.70 -12.92
CA ASP A 938 -43.67 -37.98 -12.82
C ASP A 938 -42.75 -39.15 -12.47
N ASP A 939 -41.61 -39.25 -13.16
CA ASP A 939 -40.64 -40.31 -12.95
C ASP A 939 -40.02 -40.24 -11.56
N LEU A 940 -39.78 -39.03 -11.03
CA LEU A 940 -39.23 -38.85 -9.69
C LEU A 940 -40.25 -39.26 -8.61
N VAL A 941 -41.50 -38.81 -8.75
CA VAL A 941 -42.59 -39.14 -7.82
C VAL A 941 -42.88 -40.65 -7.81
N GLN A 942 -42.76 -41.32 -8.95
CA GLN A 942 -43.00 -42.75 -9.09
C GLN A 942 -41.76 -43.62 -8.86
N GLY A 943 -40.60 -43.03 -8.54
CA GLY A 943 -39.36 -43.76 -8.29
C GLY A 943 -38.81 -44.50 -9.52
N ARG A 944 -39.05 -43.98 -10.72
CA ARG A 944 -38.57 -44.55 -11.99
C ARG A 944 -37.13 -44.08 -12.27
N PRO A 945 -36.32 -44.92 -12.97
CA PRO A 945 -34.98 -44.53 -13.40
C PRO A 945 -35.01 -43.35 -14.36
N GLN A 946 -34.04 -42.44 -14.24
CA GLN A 946 -33.92 -41.29 -15.13
C GLN A 946 -33.03 -41.60 -16.34
N ASP A 947 -31.86 -42.17 -16.10
CA ASP A 947 -30.82 -42.35 -17.10
C ASP A 947 -30.91 -43.73 -17.78
N ALA A 948 -30.48 -43.81 -19.03
CA ALA A 948 -30.60 -44.99 -19.88
C ALA A 948 -29.27 -45.41 -20.48
N GLU A 949 -29.02 -46.71 -20.55
CA GLU A 949 -28.04 -47.29 -21.44
C GLU A 949 -28.73 -47.88 -22.67
N LEU A 950 -28.22 -47.54 -23.85
CA LEU A 950 -28.74 -47.95 -25.14
C LEU A 950 -27.68 -48.77 -25.89
N VAL A 951 -28.01 -50.00 -26.24
CA VAL A 951 -27.13 -50.89 -27.03
C VAL A 951 -27.78 -51.19 -28.38
N LEU A 952 -27.09 -50.85 -29.47
CA LEU A 952 -27.46 -51.20 -30.83
C LEU A 952 -26.55 -52.31 -31.32
N SER A 953 -27.10 -53.43 -31.79
CA SER A 953 -26.32 -54.52 -32.38
C SER A 953 -27.05 -55.19 -33.55
N ALA A 954 -26.31 -55.50 -34.61
CA ALA A 954 -26.80 -56.37 -35.69
C ALA A 954 -26.56 -57.85 -35.37
N GLY A 955 -27.40 -58.75 -35.89
CA GLY A 955 -27.20 -60.20 -35.73
C GLY A 955 -26.12 -60.77 -36.67
N ASP A 956 -25.32 -61.73 -36.18
CA ASP A 956 -24.21 -62.33 -36.95
C ASP A 956 -24.66 -62.96 -38.29
N ALA A 957 -25.86 -63.55 -38.31
CA ALA A 957 -26.44 -64.17 -39.51
C ALA A 957 -26.89 -63.14 -40.57
N GLU A 958 -27.07 -61.89 -40.17
CA GLU A 958 -27.54 -60.78 -41.00
C GLU A 958 -26.36 -59.98 -41.56
N LEU A 959 -25.35 -59.75 -40.71
CA LEU A 959 -24.01 -59.26 -41.09
C LEU A 959 -23.34 -60.16 -42.15
N SER A 960 -23.57 -61.48 -42.11
CA SER A 960 -23.01 -62.42 -43.09
C SER A 960 -23.73 -62.38 -44.46
N ARG A 961 -24.99 -61.94 -44.51
CA ARG A 961 -25.81 -61.95 -45.73
C ARG A 961 -25.80 -60.61 -46.48
N HIS A 962 -25.87 -59.49 -45.75
CA HIS A 962 -26.02 -58.14 -46.33
C HIS A 962 -25.15 -57.10 -45.60
N ALA A 963 -23.83 -57.35 -45.53
CA ALA A 963 -22.91 -56.58 -44.68
C ALA A 963 -22.89 -55.07 -44.92
N ALA A 964 -22.99 -54.62 -46.18
CA ALA A 964 -22.93 -53.20 -46.54
C ALA A 964 -24.24 -52.46 -46.20
N ASP A 965 -25.38 -53.08 -46.49
CA ASP A 965 -26.69 -52.47 -46.28
C ASP A 965 -27.06 -52.44 -44.79
N VAL A 966 -26.73 -53.50 -44.03
CA VAL A 966 -26.88 -53.54 -42.57
C VAL A 966 -26.04 -52.45 -41.90
N ARG A 967 -24.81 -52.21 -42.36
CA ARG A 967 -23.94 -51.16 -41.79
C ARG A 967 -24.50 -49.77 -42.05
N THR A 968 -25.01 -49.53 -43.26
CA THR A 968 -25.64 -48.26 -43.62
C THR A 968 -26.90 -48.02 -42.80
N TRP A 969 -27.73 -49.06 -42.61
CA TRP A 969 -28.91 -49.00 -41.77
C TRP A 969 -28.55 -48.73 -40.30
N TRP A 970 -27.51 -49.38 -39.78
CA TRP A 970 -27.02 -49.18 -38.42
C TRP A 970 -26.51 -47.78 -38.16
N GLN A 971 -25.76 -47.20 -39.10
CA GLN A 971 -25.32 -45.80 -39.00
C GLN A 971 -26.49 -44.82 -38.98
N ARG A 972 -27.53 -45.05 -39.80
CA ARG A 972 -28.74 -44.22 -39.80
C ARG A 972 -29.51 -44.32 -38.48
N LEU A 973 -29.64 -45.53 -37.93
CA LEU A 973 -30.33 -45.74 -36.66
C LEU A 973 -29.54 -45.17 -35.48
N LEU A 974 -28.21 -45.28 -35.48
CA LEU A 974 -27.34 -44.62 -34.50
C LEU A 974 -27.46 -43.09 -34.59
N GLY A 975 -27.43 -42.55 -35.81
CA GLY A 975 -27.61 -41.11 -36.07
C GLY A 975 -28.96 -40.59 -35.57
N MET A 976 -30.02 -41.37 -35.70
CA MET A 976 -31.35 -41.04 -35.18
C MET A 976 -31.33 -40.81 -33.66
N TYR A 977 -30.68 -41.68 -32.88
CA TYR A 977 -30.62 -41.55 -31.42
C TYR A 977 -29.70 -40.42 -30.96
N LEU A 978 -28.59 -40.18 -31.66
CA LEU A 978 -27.72 -39.04 -31.38
C LEU A 978 -28.45 -37.71 -31.65
N ALA A 979 -29.17 -37.62 -32.77
CA ALA A 979 -29.96 -36.44 -33.12
C ALA A 979 -31.13 -36.20 -32.14
N TRP A 980 -31.78 -37.27 -31.67
CA TRP A 980 -32.79 -37.17 -30.61
C TRP A 980 -32.20 -36.61 -29.31
N GLY A 981 -31.05 -37.11 -28.88
CA GLY A 981 -30.37 -36.64 -27.67
C GLY A 981 -30.00 -35.16 -27.76
N GLU A 982 -29.41 -34.73 -28.87
CA GLU A 982 -29.08 -33.33 -29.13
C GLU A 982 -30.32 -32.43 -29.11
N ARG A 983 -31.39 -32.83 -29.82
CA ARG A 983 -32.64 -32.05 -29.89
C ARG A 983 -33.32 -31.92 -28.54
N ARG A 984 -33.31 -32.95 -27.71
CA ARG A 984 -33.94 -32.96 -26.37
C ARG A 984 -33.04 -32.38 -25.27
N GLY A 985 -31.81 -31.98 -25.58
CA GLY A 985 -30.86 -31.46 -24.59
C GLY A 985 -30.37 -32.54 -23.62
N MET A 986 -30.32 -33.80 -24.06
CA MET A 986 -29.77 -34.92 -23.31
C MET A 986 -28.25 -34.94 -23.42
N GLN A 987 -27.57 -35.40 -22.38
CA GLN A 987 -26.16 -35.75 -22.45
C GLN A 987 -26.03 -37.18 -22.97
N VAL A 988 -25.44 -37.32 -24.15
CA VAL A 988 -25.19 -38.64 -24.77
C VAL A 988 -23.69 -38.90 -24.82
N GLU A 989 -23.24 -39.94 -24.13
CA GLU A 989 -21.87 -40.43 -24.15
C GLU A 989 -21.79 -41.74 -24.93
N VAL A 990 -20.91 -41.80 -25.93
CA VAL A 990 -20.66 -43.02 -26.71
C VAL A 990 -19.61 -43.86 -25.99
N LEU A 991 -20.04 -44.90 -25.27
CA LEU A 991 -19.16 -45.76 -24.47
C LEU A 991 -18.38 -46.77 -25.33
N GLU A 992 -19.03 -47.32 -26.36
CA GLU A 992 -18.44 -48.29 -27.30
C GLU A 992 -19.01 -48.04 -28.70
N GLN A 993 -18.16 -48.04 -29.72
CA GLN A 993 -18.59 -48.01 -31.12
C GLN A 993 -17.67 -48.89 -31.97
N ASP A 994 -18.21 -50.00 -32.47
CA ASP A 994 -17.54 -50.90 -33.42
C ASP A 994 -18.32 -50.92 -34.74
N PRO A 995 -17.88 -50.11 -35.74
CA PRO A 995 -18.50 -50.08 -37.06
C PRO A 995 -18.33 -51.38 -37.87
N GLN A 996 -17.37 -52.24 -37.53
CA GLN A 996 -17.16 -53.51 -38.24
C GLN A 996 -18.18 -54.55 -37.78
N ARG A 997 -18.48 -54.58 -36.47
CA ARG A 997 -19.50 -55.45 -35.88
C ARG A 997 -20.89 -54.82 -35.83
N CYS A 998 -21.06 -53.59 -36.31
CA CYS A 998 -22.31 -52.82 -36.22
C CYS A 998 -22.86 -52.83 -34.79
N ARG A 999 -22.00 -52.50 -33.82
CA ARG A 999 -22.33 -52.44 -32.39
C ARG A 999 -22.02 -51.07 -31.82
N ALA A 1000 -22.97 -50.47 -31.10
CA ALA A 1000 -22.76 -49.25 -30.32
C ALA A 1000 -23.38 -49.38 -28.93
N ARG A 1001 -22.74 -48.80 -27.92
CA ARG A 1001 -23.26 -48.62 -26.56
C ARG A 1001 -23.21 -47.14 -26.21
N LEU A 1002 -24.36 -46.58 -25.86
CA LEU A 1002 -24.53 -45.19 -25.47
C LEU A 1002 -25.02 -45.11 -24.03
N SER A 1003 -24.47 -44.18 -23.25
CA SER A 1003 -25.05 -43.73 -21.99
C SER A 1003 -25.78 -42.42 -22.26
N VAL A 1004 -27.04 -42.33 -21.82
CA VAL A 1004 -27.91 -41.18 -22.04
C VAL A 1004 -28.42 -40.70 -20.69
N SER A 1005 -28.10 -39.46 -20.34
CA SER A 1005 -28.59 -38.80 -19.13
C SER A 1005 -29.34 -37.50 -19.44
N GLY A 1006 -30.36 -37.21 -18.64
CA GLY A 1006 -31.24 -36.05 -18.82
C GLY A 1006 -32.68 -36.32 -18.40
N PHE A 1007 -33.54 -35.30 -18.50
CA PHE A 1007 -34.92 -35.39 -18.01
C PHE A 1007 -35.74 -36.46 -18.76
N GLY A 1008 -36.06 -37.57 -18.08
CA GLY A 1008 -36.90 -38.64 -18.64
C GLY A 1008 -36.22 -39.51 -19.70
N ALA A 1009 -34.89 -39.56 -19.76
CA ALA A 1009 -34.15 -40.29 -20.80
C ALA A 1009 -34.55 -41.78 -20.90
N PHE A 1010 -34.59 -42.50 -19.77
CA PHE A 1010 -35.01 -43.91 -19.73
C PHE A 1010 -36.48 -44.08 -20.11
N HIS A 1011 -37.37 -43.23 -19.62
CA HIS A 1011 -38.80 -43.31 -19.94
C HIS A 1011 -39.03 -43.19 -21.45
N LEU A 1012 -38.39 -42.22 -22.10
CA LEU A 1012 -38.57 -41.97 -23.54
C LEU A 1012 -37.94 -43.08 -24.39
N LEU A 1013 -36.79 -43.62 -23.99
CA LEU A 1013 -36.08 -44.66 -24.74
C LEU A 1013 -36.58 -46.08 -24.47
N ALA A 1014 -37.17 -46.38 -23.33
CA ALA A 1014 -37.60 -47.74 -22.96
C ALA A 1014 -38.56 -48.37 -23.99
N ALA A 1015 -39.39 -47.54 -24.64
CA ALA A 1015 -40.29 -47.97 -25.70
C ALA A 1015 -39.57 -48.51 -26.95
N GLU A 1016 -38.32 -48.10 -27.18
CA GLU A 1016 -37.52 -48.45 -28.37
C GLU A 1016 -36.79 -49.80 -28.26
N ALA A 1017 -36.83 -50.49 -27.12
CA ALA A 1017 -36.13 -51.76 -26.94
C ALA A 1017 -36.71 -52.91 -27.80
N GLY A 1018 -36.18 -53.24 -28.97
CA GLY A 1018 -36.67 -54.35 -29.80
C GLY A 1018 -35.97 -54.43 -31.16
N LEU A 1019 -36.57 -55.13 -32.13
CA LEU A 1019 -36.04 -55.19 -33.50
C LEU A 1019 -36.53 -53.99 -34.34
N HIS A 1020 -35.59 -53.27 -34.93
CA HIS A 1020 -35.82 -52.21 -35.92
C HIS A 1020 -35.56 -52.76 -37.32
N VAL A 1021 -36.63 -52.95 -38.09
CA VAL A 1021 -36.58 -53.64 -39.40
C VAL A 1021 -36.76 -52.65 -40.55
N LEU A 1022 -35.76 -52.54 -41.40
CA LEU A 1022 -35.85 -51.83 -42.68
C LEU A 1022 -36.33 -52.80 -43.77
N GLU A 1023 -37.44 -52.46 -44.43
CA GLU A 1023 -38.01 -53.19 -45.58
C GLU A 1023 -37.55 -52.50 -46.88
N ILE A 1024 -36.81 -53.23 -47.71
CA ILE A 1024 -36.32 -52.77 -49.02
C ILE A 1024 -36.99 -53.66 -50.08
N ASP A 1025 -37.74 -53.06 -51.00
CA ASP A 1025 -38.35 -53.82 -52.11
C ASP A 1025 -37.33 -53.93 -53.26
N ASP A 1026 -37.03 -55.16 -53.71
CA ASP A 1026 -36.19 -55.42 -54.89
C ASP A 1026 -36.98 -55.21 -56.20
N GLU A 1027 -36.28 -54.95 -57.32
CA GLU A 1027 -36.83 -54.73 -58.66
C GLU A 1027 -37.72 -55.90 -59.16
N ARG A 1028 -37.63 -57.08 -58.52
CA ARG A 1028 -38.41 -58.29 -58.79
C ARG A 1028 -39.66 -58.45 -57.91
N GLY A 1029 -39.95 -57.49 -57.02
CA GLY A 1029 -41.11 -57.50 -56.13
C GLY A 1029 -40.94 -58.34 -54.85
N ALA A 1030 -39.72 -58.72 -54.49
CA ALA A 1030 -39.40 -59.39 -53.23
C ALA A 1030 -38.93 -58.37 -52.17
N THR A 1031 -39.53 -58.37 -50.99
CA THR A 1031 -39.14 -57.46 -49.89
C THR A 1031 -38.00 -58.06 -49.06
N GLU A 1032 -36.81 -57.47 -49.16
CA GLU A 1032 -35.67 -57.73 -48.29
C GLU A 1032 -35.85 -57.03 -46.93
N ARG A 1033 -35.34 -57.64 -45.86
CA ARG A 1033 -35.48 -57.13 -44.49
C ARG A 1033 -34.11 -57.07 -43.81
N LEU A 1034 -33.75 -55.90 -43.32
CA LEU A 1034 -32.54 -55.65 -42.52
C LEU A 1034 -32.95 -55.29 -41.10
N SER A 1035 -32.48 -56.04 -40.11
CA SER A 1035 -32.86 -55.90 -38.72
C SER A 1035 -31.69 -55.48 -37.83
N ILE A 1036 -31.96 -54.58 -36.89
CA ILE A 1036 -31.03 -54.17 -35.84
C ILE A 1036 -31.74 -54.32 -34.51
N GLN A 1037 -31.08 -54.97 -33.57
CA GLN A 1037 -31.57 -55.08 -32.21
C GLN A 1037 -31.15 -53.84 -31.42
N VAL A 1038 -32.13 -53.24 -30.75
CA VAL A 1038 -31.94 -52.15 -29.80
C VAL A 1038 -32.33 -52.67 -28.42
N ALA A 1039 -31.42 -52.57 -27.46
CA ALA A 1039 -31.68 -52.87 -26.06
C ALA A 1039 -31.56 -51.59 -25.23
N VAL A 1040 -32.52 -51.36 -24.33
CA VAL A 1040 -32.52 -50.21 -23.42
C VAL A 1040 -32.59 -50.73 -22.00
N THR A 1041 -31.65 -50.33 -21.16
CA THR A 1041 -31.59 -50.69 -19.73
C THR A 1041 -31.44 -49.43 -18.88
N PRO A 1042 -31.94 -49.41 -17.63
CA PRO A 1042 -31.62 -48.32 -16.70
C PRO A 1042 -30.12 -48.21 -16.51
N ALA A 1043 -29.57 -46.99 -16.55
CA ALA A 1043 -28.16 -46.78 -16.24
C ALA A 1043 -27.92 -46.93 -14.73
N GLY A 1044 -26.87 -47.67 -14.34
CA GLY A 1044 -26.47 -47.81 -12.95
C GLY A 1044 -25.64 -46.61 -12.46
N PRO A 1045 -25.59 -46.32 -11.15
CA PRO A 1045 -24.75 -45.25 -10.62
C PRO A 1045 -23.26 -45.53 -10.90
N GLY A 1046 -22.60 -44.62 -11.63
CA GLY A 1046 -21.15 -44.65 -11.86
C GLY A 1046 -20.66 -45.52 -13.03
N GLY A 1047 -21.51 -45.85 -14.02
CA GLY A 1047 -21.07 -46.57 -15.23
C GLY A 1047 -20.67 -48.03 -14.98
N ALA A 1048 -21.16 -48.63 -13.88
CA ALA A 1048 -20.98 -50.05 -13.63
C ALA A 1048 -21.67 -50.87 -14.74
N ASP A 1049 -20.97 -51.89 -15.27
CA ASP A 1049 -21.54 -52.79 -16.27
C ASP A 1049 -22.91 -53.30 -15.81
N PRO A 1050 -23.96 -53.23 -16.65
CA PRO A 1050 -25.22 -53.86 -16.32
C PRO A 1050 -24.94 -55.33 -16.07
N ALA A 1051 -25.56 -55.88 -15.03
CA ALA A 1051 -25.52 -57.31 -14.79
C ALA A 1051 -25.86 -58.03 -16.11
N PRO A 1052 -25.09 -59.06 -16.51
CA PRO A 1052 -25.38 -59.79 -17.73
C PRO A 1052 -26.85 -60.23 -17.68
N ALA A 1053 -27.57 -59.94 -18.77
CA ALA A 1053 -28.98 -60.29 -18.89
C ALA A 1053 -29.20 -61.74 -18.40
N PRO A 1054 -30.25 -62.02 -17.62
CA PRO A 1054 -30.50 -63.37 -17.12
C PRO A 1054 -30.46 -64.36 -18.29
N SER A 1055 -29.68 -65.43 -18.12
CA SER A 1055 -29.44 -66.49 -19.10
C SER A 1055 -30.67 -67.37 -19.38
N SER A 1056 -31.86 -66.78 -19.38
CA SER A 1056 -33.06 -67.40 -19.94
C SER A 1056 -33.18 -66.90 -21.37
N ALA A 1057 -33.00 -67.80 -22.34
CA ALA A 1057 -33.22 -67.51 -23.76
C ALA A 1057 -34.57 -66.78 -23.94
N PRO A 1058 -34.59 -65.51 -24.38
CA PRO A 1058 -35.84 -64.86 -24.65
C PRO A 1058 -36.37 -65.40 -25.99
N ALA A 1059 -37.69 -65.52 -26.07
CA ALA A 1059 -38.38 -65.54 -27.36
C ALA A 1059 -37.82 -64.42 -28.25
N ALA A 1060 -37.77 -64.65 -29.57
CA ALA A 1060 -37.24 -63.69 -30.54
C ALA A 1060 -37.72 -62.25 -30.20
N PRO A 1061 -36.81 -61.27 -30.08
CA PRO A 1061 -37.18 -59.93 -29.63
C PRO A 1061 -38.30 -59.37 -30.52
N PRO A 1062 -39.37 -58.81 -29.92
CA PRO A 1062 -40.49 -58.32 -30.71
C PRO A 1062 -40.02 -57.19 -31.63
N ILE A 1063 -40.63 -57.12 -32.82
CA ILE A 1063 -40.40 -56.00 -33.75
C ILE A 1063 -40.93 -54.73 -33.09
N CYS A 1064 -40.04 -53.77 -32.88
CA CYS A 1064 -40.36 -52.44 -32.35
C CYS A 1064 -40.93 -51.58 -33.48
N ARG A 1065 -40.12 -51.33 -34.52
CA ARG A 1065 -40.47 -50.45 -35.65
C ARG A 1065 -40.12 -51.10 -36.99
N ARG A 1066 -40.96 -50.83 -38.00
CA ARG A 1066 -40.68 -51.15 -39.41
C ARG A 1066 -40.54 -49.88 -40.22
N TYR A 1067 -39.50 -49.80 -41.04
CA TYR A 1067 -39.15 -48.65 -41.87
C TYR A 1067 -39.29 -49.05 -43.34
N ARG A 1068 -40.01 -48.27 -44.15
CA ARG A 1068 -40.21 -48.56 -45.58
C ARG A 1068 -40.06 -47.28 -46.39
N GLY A 1069 -39.33 -47.33 -47.51
CA GLY A 1069 -39.07 -46.16 -48.38
C GLY A 1069 -40.16 -45.89 -49.43
N GLU A 1070 -40.76 -46.94 -50.01
CA GLU A 1070 -41.75 -46.85 -51.10
C GLU A 1070 -42.89 -47.87 -50.91
N PRO A 1071 -44.12 -47.64 -51.44
CA PRO A 1071 -44.55 -46.52 -52.29
C PRO A 1071 -44.83 -45.21 -51.51
N ALA A 1072 -44.70 -45.22 -50.19
CA ALA A 1072 -44.62 -44.00 -49.38
C ALA A 1072 -43.65 -44.21 -48.21
N PRO A 1073 -42.77 -43.25 -47.90
CA PRO A 1073 -41.84 -43.35 -46.78
C PRO A 1073 -42.62 -43.41 -45.47
N LEU A 1074 -42.60 -44.56 -44.82
CA LEU A 1074 -43.48 -44.90 -43.71
C LEU A 1074 -42.71 -45.59 -42.59
N VAL A 1075 -42.94 -45.15 -41.35
CA VAL A 1075 -42.56 -45.91 -40.16
C VAL A 1075 -43.82 -46.47 -39.49
N ARG A 1076 -43.80 -47.77 -39.20
CA ARG A 1076 -44.84 -48.47 -38.43
C ARG A 1076 -44.31 -48.85 -37.05
N ASP A 1077 -44.92 -48.31 -36.00
CA ASP A 1077 -44.66 -48.70 -34.62
C ASP A 1077 -45.58 -49.87 -34.24
N THR A 1078 -44.98 -51.02 -33.97
CA THR A 1078 -45.71 -52.27 -33.70
C THR A 1078 -46.14 -52.37 -32.24
N ARG A 1079 -45.55 -51.57 -31.35
CA ARG A 1079 -45.82 -51.58 -29.91
C ARG A 1079 -46.92 -50.61 -29.50
N ARG A 1080 -46.97 -49.44 -30.14
CA ARG A 1080 -47.97 -48.41 -29.85
C ARG A 1080 -49.23 -48.52 -30.73
N GLY A 1081 -49.22 -49.34 -31.78
CA GLY A 1081 -50.41 -49.69 -32.57
C GLY A 1081 -50.77 -48.72 -33.71
N TRP A 1082 -49.85 -47.85 -34.14
CA TRP A 1082 -50.14 -46.72 -35.05
C TRP A 1082 -49.57 -46.88 -36.47
N ARG A 1083 -50.24 -46.22 -37.43
CA ARG A 1083 -49.81 -46.09 -38.84
C ARG A 1083 -49.35 -44.65 -39.11
N SER A 1084 -48.13 -44.52 -39.66
CA SER A 1084 -47.58 -43.38 -40.41
C SER A 1084 -46.91 -42.23 -39.67
N GLY A 1085 -45.73 -42.48 -39.08
CA GLY A 1085 -44.72 -41.42 -38.95
C GLY A 1085 -44.04 -41.15 -40.30
N ARG A 1086 -43.74 -39.89 -40.62
CA ARG A 1086 -42.88 -39.56 -41.78
C ARG A 1086 -41.45 -40.03 -41.50
N LEU A 1087 -40.89 -40.83 -42.42
CA LEU A 1087 -39.58 -41.47 -42.26
C LEU A 1087 -38.45 -40.46 -41.99
N ASP A 1088 -38.52 -39.28 -42.61
CA ASP A 1088 -37.57 -38.18 -42.43
C ASP A 1088 -37.56 -37.63 -41.00
N ARG A 1089 -38.73 -37.36 -40.40
CA ARG A 1089 -38.84 -36.85 -39.02
C ARG A 1089 -38.41 -37.89 -37.98
N VAL A 1090 -38.79 -39.16 -38.19
CA VAL A 1090 -38.38 -40.26 -37.29
C VAL A 1090 -36.86 -40.38 -37.28
N LEU A 1091 -36.22 -40.45 -38.45
CA LEU A 1091 -34.76 -40.58 -38.56
C LEU A 1091 -34.01 -39.32 -38.14
N ALA A 1092 -34.67 -38.16 -38.13
CA ALA A 1092 -34.12 -36.91 -37.60
C ALA A 1092 -34.20 -36.82 -36.06
N GLY A 1093 -34.79 -37.81 -35.39
CA GLY A 1093 -34.84 -37.89 -33.93
C GLY A 1093 -36.15 -37.46 -33.29
N ASP A 1094 -37.26 -37.32 -34.02
CA ASP A 1094 -38.58 -36.97 -33.43
C ASP A 1094 -39.48 -38.20 -33.21
N PHE A 1095 -38.88 -39.38 -32.97
CA PHE A 1095 -39.61 -40.63 -32.84
C PHE A 1095 -40.51 -40.72 -31.59
N ASP A 1096 -40.26 -39.86 -30.60
CA ASP A 1096 -40.96 -39.74 -29.32
C ASP A 1096 -42.17 -38.80 -29.36
N LEU A 1097 -42.24 -37.91 -30.36
CA LEU A 1097 -43.32 -36.93 -30.55
C LEU A 1097 -44.47 -37.44 -31.42
N ILE A 1098 -44.27 -38.55 -32.14
CA ILE A 1098 -45.23 -39.07 -33.11
C ILE A 1098 -46.34 -39.84 -32.39
N HIS A 1099 -47.60 -39.46 -32.67
CA HIS A 1099 -48.83 -40.05 -32.17
C HIS A 1099 -49.53 -40.93 -33.20
#